data_AF-A0A0Q9YK70-F1
#
_entry.id   AF-A0A0Q9YK70-F1
#
_cell.length_a   1.000
_cell.length_b   1.000
_cell.length_c   1.000
_cell.angle_alpha   90.00
_cell.angle_beta   90.00
_cell.angle_gamma   90.00
#
_symmetry.space_group_name_H-M   'P 1'
#
loop_
_entity.id
_entity.type
_entity.pdbx_description
1 polymer ?
#
loop_
_entity_poly.entity_id
_entity_poly.type
_entity_poly.pdbx_seq_one_letter_code
_entity_poly.pdbx_strand_id
1 'polypeptide(L)'
;MESKTSTLPLFKNTQSDNSVDERIELLDVDEIQKSLDAENLSKEVSVFPTVVQQEDSPEPSVKDTLKSTGSAQNSSGFSLSENLGYGKDGDIESVARNLDLFQASKYEVPVYREDNNGLAQNNFVAASPVVWPPFIIPAIIVPEPVVLKPSLVAQNDLYSLNKVGDKLLIESPFTISLDQLPAGKALAPQALLSHAVITEIDNFGNGPDIATLIDSSDPQNGVQSLQNPWQKGNIKNEVSANVIVIAANDVDQNQDGILDIPQPQSTTPAGQITFNFESPIYSFGFDIFNLEYGPEMQAVEIRFYDKDGRSTIVPFESFLDPLSSFYDNSLQFGSRSANRIKAIDVTELALSEIVEVKITLSDSVAVSNFKIVEQNIKLLPNTLVGNILDNDQLAVQNGAPQAAINEIRFTFANNQAAQDFRVNHPQLIATVNEAQIKISNLNQIIETPLGGFLEIQTDGNFHYTAPDDFTIGKKQEVFDYTVSSDEQSASASVSIDLNDNLPLANDNDNYINSGKGIHQYNLVLILDISGSMDAKIYNHSRLEMAQDALIQLIDQYELMSDELAITIVAFASGDGLAGAFSYAATSAQDARDYVLRRNAHAQDGIQIQMQNPDTGNALGRATHYDSALYHTRVALEADVVDPAMAHFEHIVYFISDGVPNTYHTATDQAAWPQAWSSWQDFIHDTKTQVPNALVESINVFAVGIDPDESLRSPLEPIASDDDHIIEPGSQLFTFSQKLLETLPDSILGNVLDNDLFYSQDAKVSKISFTVQDAVGFISTHHLDLMGAVANAHNDSVSISLPIDGDYLTIPTPLGGKLLLDNDGYYLYAPGKVEQELTDSFTYTLFDDVVNQSVNADLNIHLYPGMTTVTRIIGEHEGDVLSSENQSGIIYMEGGRGDDQFIIDVSNQAISTVFIRDLANGDNNQLIFKNVTDKNSDGIINLSDVFLDFHQTQENSDLKILLNNADAANHFTGIELILENMGTVPGHSVANLIDYFDTIAVSINII
;
A
#
# COMPACT_ATOMS: atom_id res chain seq x y z
N MET A 1 62.33 -0.78 -14.34
CA MET A 1 62.88 0.55 -14.70
C MET A 1 62.12 1.51 -13.80
N GLU A 2 62.76 1.98 -12.72
CA GLU A 2 63.30 3.34 -12.59
C GLU A 2 62.17 4.40 -12.53
N SER A 3 61.82 4.93 -11.35
CA SER A 3 62.46 6.05 -10.59
C SER A 3 61.97 7.43 -11.07
N LYS A 4 61.75 8.49 -10.26
CA LYS A 4 62.30 8.93 -8.94
C LYS A 4 61.16 9.59 -8.12
N THR A 5 61.07 9.49 -6.78
CA THR A 5 61.77 10.26 -5.70
C THR A 5 61.68 11.81 -5.83
N SER A 6 61.60 12.62 -4.76
CA SER A 6 62.19 12.41 -3.42
C SER A 6 61.66 13.29 -2.26
N THR A 7 62.00 12.86 -1.02
CA THR A 7 62.28 13.65 0.22
C THR A 7 61.12 14.41 0.92
N LEU A 8 60.85 14.32 2.24
CA LEU A 8 61.70 14.35 3.48
C LEU A 8 62.29 15.76 3.79
N PRO A 9 62.55 16.19 5.06
CA PRO A 9 62.91 15.35 6.23
C PRO A 9 62.55 15.77 7.70
N LEU A 10 62.28 14.74 8.54
CA LEU A 10 62.78 14.48 9.93
C LEU A 10 62.61 15.45 11.14
N PHE A 11 62.05 14.86 12.23
CA PHE A 11 62.54 14.86 13.66
C PHE A 11 62.26 16.14 14.53
N LYS A 12 62.23 16.14 15.89
CA LYS A 12 62.79 15.22 16.92
C LYS A 12 62.25 15.44 18.37
N ASN A 13 62.21 14.38 19.22
CA ASN A 13 62.41 14.38 20.71
C ASN A 13 61.42 15.16 21.64
N THR A 14 61.23 14.91 22.96
CA THR A 14 61.76 13.90 23.93
C THR A 14 60.91 13.77 25.24
N GLN A 15 60.76 12.52 25.73
CA GLN A 15 60.82 12.03 27.14
C GLN A 15 59.91 12.51 28.33
N SER A 16 59.63 11.51 29.20
CA SER A 16 59.48 11.53 30.68
C SER A 16 58.09 11.88 31.28
N ASP A 17 57.58 11.23 32.35
CA ASP A 17 58.03 9.99 33.04
C ASP A 17 56.94 9.41 33.98
N ASN A 18 56.78 8.08 34.05
CA ASN A 18 55.99 7.31 35.06
C ASN A 18 54.44 7.54 35.05
N SER A 19 53.55 6.62 35.50
CA SER A 19 53.69 5.28 36.12
C SER A 19 52.50 4.35 35.79
N VAL A 20 52.75 3.03 35.75
CA VAL A 20 52.02 1.92 36.44
C VAL A 20 50.52 2.14 36.74
N ASP A 21 49.55 1.30 36.34
CA ASP A 21 49.60 -0.17 36.13
C ASP A 21 48.64 -0.72 35.03
N GLU A 22 48.74 -2.02 34.77
CA GLU A 22 47.80 -2.96 34.10
C GLU A 22 46.89 -2.46 32.94
N ARG A 23 47.22 -2.89 31.71
CA ARG A 23 46.28 -3.01 30.57
C ARG A 23 46.11 -4.48 30.17
N ILE A 24 44.89 -4.90 29.90
CA ILE A 24 44.59 -6.05 29.03
C ILE A 24 44.21 -5.48 27.67
N GLU A 25 44.92 -5.90 26.62
CA GLU A 25 44.56 -5.59 25.25
C GLU A 25 43.79 -6.78 24.67
N LEU A 26 42.66 -6.51 24.03
CA LEU A 26 42.02 -7.41 23.07
C LEU A 26 42.12 -6.75 21.70
N LEU A 27 42.92 -7.35 20.83
CA LEU A 27 42.90 -7.08 19.40
C LEU A 27 42.29 -8.31 18.72
N ASP A 28 41.25 -8.04 17.96
CA ASP A 28 41.10 -8.43 16.55
C ASP A 28 41.77 -9.77 16.12
N VAL A 29 40.92 -10.74 15.77
CA VAL A 29 41.30 -11.97 15.06
C VAL A 29 40.21 -12.32 14.06
N ASP A 30 40.26 -11.68 12.89
CA ASP A 30 39.80 -12.31 11.65
C ASP A 30 40.77 -13.45 11.22
N GLU A 31 40.37 -14.26 10.24
CA GLU A 31 41.13 -15.35 9.61
C GLU A 31 41.52 -16.57 10.51
N ILE A 32 40.79 -17.70 10.37
CA ILE A 32 41.33 -19.07 10.17
C ILE A 32 40.19 -20.11 10.06
N GLN A 33 39.99 -20.68 8.86
CA GLN A 33 40.28 -22.10 8.54
C GLN A 33 39.52 -22.61 7.29
N LYS A 34 40.27 -23.03 6.25
CA LYS A 34 39.80 -23.91 5.16
C LYS A 34 40.82 -25.05 4.94
N SER A 35 40.44 -26.09 4.20
CA SER A 35 41.17 -27.38 4.01
C SER A 35 41.27 -28.21 5.31
N LEU A 36 41.11 -29.55 5.32
CA LEU A 36 41.71 -30.56 4.44
C LEU A 36 40.72 -31.62 3.89
N ASP A 37 41.22 -32.52 3.02
CA ASP A 37 40.41 -33.33 2.10
C ASP A 37 40.23 -34.84 2.42
N ALA A 38 39.03 -35.34 2.05
CA ALA A 38 38.73 -36.57 1.27
C ALA A 38 39.01 -38.03 1.73
N GLU A 39 38.17 -38.91 1.14
CA GLU A 39 38.32 -40.34 0.79
C GLU A 39 38.00 -41.51 1.78
N ASN A 40 36.99 -42.31 1.37
CA ASN A 40 36.94 -43.79 1.28
C ASN A 40 37.02 -44.71 2.54
N LEU A 41 35.91 -45.40 2.89
CA LEU A 41 35.72 -46.85 2.56
C LEU A 41 34.40 -47.53 3.07
N SER A 42 33.76 -48.26 2.15
CA SER A 42 32.93 -49.49 2.25
C SER A 42 32.20 -49.98 3.54
N LYS A 43 30.87 -50.17 3.39
CA LYS A 43 30.03 -51.34 3.73
C LYS A 43 30.58 -52.49 4.62
N GLU A 44 29.73 -52.96 5.56
CA GLU A 44 29.43 -54.41 5.73
C GLU A 44 27.97 -54.64 6.22
N VAL A 45 27.50 -55.90 6.38
CA VAL A 45 26.07 -56.29 6.36
C VAL A 45 25.70 -57.44 7.33
N SER A 46 24.49 -57.41 7.91
CA SER A 46 23.70 -58.60 8.35
C SER A 46 22.19 -58.24 8.39
N VAL A 47 21.22 -58.91 7.70
CA VAL A 47 20.75 -60.33 7.79
C VAL A 47 19.87 -60.53 9.05
N PHE A 48 18.59 -60.98 9.04
CA PHE A 48 17.70 -61.75 8.11
C PHE A 48 16.20 -61.51 8.53
N PRO A 49 15.11 -62.21 8.05
CA PRO A 49 14.88 -63.05 6.86
C PRO A 49 13.52 -62.89 6.08
N THR A 50 13.57 -63.02 4.75
CA THR A 50 12.73 -63.90 3.86
C THR A 50 11.18 -63.99 3.90
N VAL A 51 10.52 -63.68 2.75
CA VAL A 51 9.53 -64.51 1.98
C VAL A 51 9.73 -64.22 0.45
N VAL A 52 9.16 -65.02 -0.48
CA VAL A 52 9.63 -65.22 -1.89
C VAL A 52 8.55 -65.04 -2.98
N GLN A 53 8.91 -64.41 -4.12
CA GLN A 53 8.56 -64.68 -5.56
C GLN A 53 8.94 -63.42 -6.40
N GLN A 54 9.69 -63.38 -7.53
CA GLN A 54 9.82 -64.20 -8.77
C GLN A 54 8.55 -64.13 -9.66
N GLU A 55 8.54 -63.92 -11.00
CA GLU A 55 9.49 -63.99 -12.16
C GLU A 55 9.11 -62.88 -13.19
N ASP A 56 9.92 -62.30 -14.11
CA ASP A 56 11.39 -62.23 -14.33
C ASP A 56 11.74 -61.03 -15.30
N SER A 57 12.78 -61.08 -16.16
CA SER A 57 13.27 -60.01 -17.09
C SER A 57 13.61 -60.61 -18.52
N PRO A 58 14.27 -59.96 -19.53
CA PRO A 58 14.87 -58.61 -19.63
C PRO A 58 14.68 -57.81 -20.97
N GLU A 59 15.28 -56.61 -20.99
CA GLU A 59 15.72 -55.80 -22.15
C GLU A 59 16.88 -56.51 -22.96
N PRO A 60 17.47 -56.00 -24.09
CA PRO A 60 18.31 -54.77 -24.07
C PRO A 60 18.62 -53.98 -25.39
N SER A 61 18.61 -52.64 -25.30
CA SER A 61 19.75 -51.74 -25.63
C SER A 61 20.29 -51.39 -27.07
N VAL A 62 21.00 -50.24 -27.08
CA VAL A 62 22.17 -49.79 -27.91
C VAL A 62 21.96 -48.93 -29.19
N LYS A 63 22.80 -47.88 -29.26
CA LYS A 63 22.99 -46.84 -30.31
C LYS A 63 23.81 -47.41 -31.50
N ASP A 64 23.90 -46.83 -32.71
CA ASP A 64 24.60 -45.56 -32.98
C ASP A 64 24.61 -45.11 -34.47
N THR A 65 24.75 -43.80 -34.68
CA THR A 65 25.44 -43.05 -35.77
C THR A 65 25.60 -43.64 -37.20
N LEU A 66 25.11 -42.91 -38.23
CA LEU A 66 25.86 -42.67 -39.48
C LEU A 66 25.31 -41.52 -40.37
N LYS A 67 26.17 -40.89 -41.19
CA LYS A 67 25.87 -39.80 -42.15
C LYS A 67 25.87 -40.30 -43.61
N SER A 68 24.95 -39.85 -44.45
CA SER A 68 25.11 -39.66 -45.92
C SER A 68 23.85 -38.94 -46.48
N THR A 69 23.91 -37.72 -47.03
CA THR A 69 24.37 -37.32 -48.39
C THR A 69 23.66 -38.03 -49.56
N GLY A 70 22.89 -37.28 -50.38
CA GLY A 70 22.47 -37.79 -51.70
C GLY A 70 21.23 -37.14 -52.33
N SER A 71 21.44 -36.08 -53.11
CA SER A 71 20.58 -35.59 -54.21
C SER A 71 19.89 -36.73 -55.03
N ALA A 72 18.70 -36.58 -55.64
CA ALA A 72 18.44 -35.55 -56.66
C ALA A 72 16.98 -35.55 -57.21
N GLN A 73 16.53 -34.35 -57.61
CA GLN A 73 15.71 -34.00 -58.79
C GLN A 73 14.36 -34.70 -59.15
N ASN A 74 13.48 -33.85 -59.70
CA ASN A 74 12.37 -34.13 -60.64
C ASN A 74 11.11 -34.81 -60.05
N SER A 75 9.89 -34.43 -60.45
CA SER A 75 9.45 -33.33 -61.32
C SER A 75 7.93 -33.11 -61.19
N SER A 76 7.43 -31.95 -61.64
CA SER A 76 6.06 -31.71 -62.18
C SER A 76 4.84 -32.38 -61.51
N GLY A 77 3.82 -31.69 -61.03
CA GLY A 77 3.38 -30.32 -61.31
C GLY A 77 1.91 -30.30 -61.78
N PHE A 78 1.38 -29.09 -61.99
CA PHE A 78 0.00 -28.77 -62.38
C PHE A 78 -1.13 -29.02 -61.36
N SER A 79 -1.84 -27.92 -61.14
CA SER A 79 -3.10 -27.77 -60.42
C SER A 79 -4.31 -28.29 -61.19
N LEU A 80 -5.43 -28.43 -60.47
CA LEU A 80 -6.84 -28.09 -60.79
C LEU A 80 -7.66 -28.74 -59.65
N SER A 81 -8.20 -28.01 -58.67
CA SER A 81 -9.39 -27.13 -58.69
C SER A 81 -10.71 -27.89 -58.70
N GLU A 82 -11.75 -27.30 -58.08
CA GLU A 82 -13.17 -27.69 -58.15
C GLU A 82 -13.57 -29.03 -57.49
N ASN A 83 -14.82 -29.21 -56.99
CA ASN A 83 -15.76 -28.29 -56.33
C ASN A 83 -16.86 -29.11 -55.63
N LEU A 84 -17.60 -28.52 -54.69
CA LEU A 84 -18.93 -28.93 -54.17
C LEU A 84 -19.15 -30.39 -53.69
N GLY A 85 -19.51 -30.55 -52.40
CA GLY A 85 -19.92 -31.84 -51.82
C GLY A 85 -20.92 -31.71 -50.65
N TYR A 86 -22.20 -31.49 -50.95
CA TYR A 86 -23.28 -31.51 -49.95
C TYR A 86 -23.49 -32.93 -49.38
N GLY A 87 -23.79 -33.05 -48.08
CA GLY A 87 -24.77 -34.06 -47.63
C GLY A 87 -24.61 -34.74 -46.26
N LYS A 88 -25.32 -34.18 -45.27
CA LYS A 88 -26.21 -34.88 -44.31
C LYS A 88 -25.69 -35.76 -43.16
N ASP A 89 -26.13 -35.35 -41.97
CA ASP A 89 -26.86 -36.10 -40.93
C ASP A 89 -26.24 -37.38 -40.30
N GLY A 90 -26.04 -37.33 -38.98
CA GLY A 90 -25.73 -38.50 -38.14
C GLY A 90 -25.38 -38.13 -36.69
N ASP A 91 -26.38 -38.10 -35.81
CA ASP A 91 -26.21 -37.79 -34.38
C ASP A 91 -25.45 -38.87 -33.60
N ILE A 92 -24.74 -38.46 -32.53
CA ILE A 92 -24.72 -39.12 -31.20
C ILE A 92 -24.00 -38.19 -30.18
N GLU A 93 -24.45 -38.23 -28.93
CA GLU A 93 -23.99 -37.41 -27.80
C GLU A 93 -22.54 -37.81 -27.36
N SER A 94 -21.72 -36.95 -26.73
CA SER A 94 -21.94 -36.42 -25.37
C SER A 94 -20.73 -35.64 -24.80
N VAL A 95 -20.98 -34.89 -23.70
CA VAL A 95 -20.04 -34.31 -22.69
C VAL A 95 -19.24 -33.02 -23.02
N ALA A 96 -19.43 -32.01 -22.14
CA ALA A 96 -18.66 -30.77 -21.88
C ALA A 96 -18.56 -29.71 -23.02
N ARG A 97 -18.82 -28.39 -22.82
CA ARG A 97 -18.52 -27.39 -21.74
C ARG A 97 -17.03 -27.01 -21.68
N ASN A 98 -16.59 -25.74 -21.76
CA ASN A 98 -17.24 -24.44 -21.96
C ASN A 98 -16.33 -23.52 -22.80
N LEU A 99 -16.87 -22.74 -23.75
CA LEU A 99 -16.47 -21.36 -24.08
C LEU A 99 -17.41 -20.79 -25.17
N ASP A 100 -18.17 -19.73 -24.88
CA ASP A 100 -18.69 -18.72 -25.84
C ASP A 100 -19.72 -17.81 -25.15
N LEU A 101 -19.27 -16.69 -24.59
CA LEU A 101 -20.13 -15.52 -24.28
C LEU A 101 -19.26 -14.26 -24.15
N PHE A 102 -19.12 -13.51 -25.25
CA PHE A 102 -19.18 -12.05 -25.27
C PHE A 102 -19.16 -11.58 -26.74
N GLN A 103 -20.34 -11.26 -27.29
CA GLN A 103 -20.41 -10.51 -28.56
C GLN A 103 -20.33 -9.02 -28.25
N ALA A 104 -19.39 -8.32 -28.89
CA ALA A 104 -19.20 -6.89 -28.68
C ALA A 104 -20.46 -6.08 -29.01
N SER A 105 -20.87 -5.22 -28.08
CA SER A 105 -21.92 -4.22 -28.28
C SER A 105 -21.48 -3.20 -29.33
N LYS A 106 -22.33 -2.99 -30.35
CA LYS A 106 -22.09 -1.95 -31.35
C LYS A 106 -22.39 -0.58 -30.75
N TYR A 107 -21.36 0.24 -30.58
CA TYR A 107 -21.56 1.68 -30.41
C TYR A 107 -21.99 2.31 -31.74
N GLU A 108 -23.18 2.92 -31.79
CA GLU A 108 -23.60 3.77 -32.90
C GLU A 108 -23.10 5.20 -32.67
N VAL A 109 -22.16 5.66 -33.49
CA VAL A 109 -21.61 7.02 -33.43
C VAL A 109 -22.63 8.02 -34.02
N PRO A 110 -23.06 9.06 -33.28
CA PRO A 110 -23.96 10.09 -33.79
C PRO A 110 -23.23 11.04 -34.74
N VAL A 111 -23.30 10.77 -36.05
CA VAL A 111 -22.72 11.63 -37.09
C VAL A 111 -23.46 12.97 -37.15
N TYR A 112 -22.85 14.02 -36.60
CA TYR A 112 -23.27 15.40 -36.84
C TYR A 112 -23.07 15.76 -38.32
N ARG A 113 -24.13 16.31 -38.94
CA ARG A 113 -24.05 16.89 -40.28
C ARG A 113 -23.83 18.39 -40.22
N GLU A 114 -22.86 18.88 -41.00
CA GLU A 114 -22.77 20.28 -41.36
C GLU A 114 -23.84 20.65 -42.43
N ASP A 115 -24.96 21.21 -42.00
CA ASP A 115 -25.92 21.84 -42.94
C ASP A 115 -25.55 23.32 -43.18
N ASN A 116 -24.56 23.52 -44.05
CA ASN A 116 -24.09 24.84 -44.49
C ASN A 116 -25.17 25.64 -45.24
N ASN A 117 -25.70 26.75 -44.69
CA ASN A 117 -26.43 27.78 -45.47
C ASN A 117 -26.67 29.14 -44.75
N GLY A 118 -26.22 30.23 -45.39
CA GLY A 118 -27.15 31.36 -45.66
C GLY A 118 -27.17 32.61 -44.76
N LEU A 119 -26.13 33.46 -44.87
CA LEU A 119 -26.23 34.93 -45.03
C LEU A 119 -27.34 35.73 -44.27
N ALA A 120 -26.92 36.52 -43.28
CA ALA A 120 -27.49 37.87 -43.05
C ALA A 120 -26.47 38.82 -42.42
N GLN A 121 -26.25 40.00 -43.03
CA GLN A 121 -25.54 41.12 -42.37
C GLN A 121 -26.53 41.96 -41.57
N ASN A 122 -26.10 42.51 -40.42
CA ASN A 122 -26.38 43.93 -40.09
C ASN A 122 -25.49 44.47 -38.96
N ASN A 123 -25.25 45.78 -39.00
CA ASN A 123 -24.47 46.54 -38.00
C ASN A 123 -25.39 46.97 -36.83
N PHE A 124 -24.85 47.21 -35.62
CA PHE A 124 -24.65 48.58 -35.08
C PHE A 124 -24.06 48.61 -33.64
N VAL A 125 -22.93 49.33 -33.49
CA VAL A 125 -22.55 50.26 -32.38
C VAL A 125 -22.54 49.78 -30.92
N ALA A 126 -21.41 50.07 -30.24
CA ALA A 126 -21.24 49.96 -28.80
C ALA A 126 -21.93 51.08 -28.00
N ALA A 127 -22.34 50.77 -26.76
CA ALA A 127 -22.81 51.76 -25.77
C ALA A 127 -22.32 51.39 -24.36
N SER A 128 -21.96 52.41 -23.58
CA SER A 128 -21.45 52.30 -22.20
C SER A 128 -22.57 51.98 -21.18
N PRO A 129 -22.25 51.48 -19.96
CA PRO A 129 -23.24 50.87 -19.07
C PRO A 129 -24.19 51.87 -18.41
N VAL A 130 -25.41 51.41 -18.11
CA VAL A 130 -26.45 52.19 -17.42
C VAL A 130 -26.64 51.68 -15.99
N VAL A 131 -26.29 52.51 -15.01
CA VAL A 131 -26.51 52.22 -13.57
C VAL A 131 -28.01 52.31 -13.23
N TRP A 132 -28.53 51.31 -12.51
CA TRP A 132 -29.84 51.34 -11.85
C TRP A 132 -29.70 50.98 -10.35
N PRO A 133 -30.60 51.46 -9.47
CA PRO A 133 -30.40 51.50 -8.02
C PRO A 133 -30.75 50.17 -7.30
N PRO A 134 -30.26 49.97 -6.07
CA PRO A 134 -30.53 48.76 -5.29
C PRO A 134 -32.01 48.62 -4.90
N PHE A 135 -32.55 47.41 -5.09
CA PHE A 135 -33.86 47.02 -4.55
C PHE A 135 -33.73 46.50 -3.12
N ILE A 136 -34.55 47.05 -2.21
CA ILE A 136 -34.67 46.55 -0.84
C ILE A 136 -35.72 45.43 -0.84
N ILE A 137 -35.30 44.22 -0.45
CA ILE A 137 -36.20 43.10 -0.16
C ILE A 137 -36.41 43.04 1.37
N PRO A 138 -37.65 42.96 1.88
CA PRO A 138 -37.92 42.97 3.32
C PRO A 138 -37.54 41.64 3.98
N ALA A 139 -37.22 41.70 5.28
CA ALA A 139 -36.80 40.53 6.06
C ALA A 139 -37.89 39.44 6.10
N ILE A 140 -37.49 38.22 5.72
CA ILE A 140 -38.26 37.00 6.01
C ILE A 140 -37.93 36.58 7.45
N ILE A 141 -38.95 36.29 8.24
CA ILE A 141 -38.81 35.82 9.61
C ILE A 141 -38.39 34.35 9.56
N VAL A 142 -37.16 34.06 9.98
CA VAL A 142 -36.66 32.70 10.16
C VAL A 142 -37.28 32.12 11.44
N PRO A 143 -37.99 30.97 11.39
CA PRO A 143 -38.43 30.27 12.59
C PRO A 143 -37.24 29.64 13.33
N GLU A 144 -37.37 29.44 14.64
CA GLU A 144 -36.30 28.94 15.51
C GLU A 144 -35.76 27.58 15.03
N PRO A 145 -34.44 27.29 15.18
CA PRO A 145 -33.87 26.03 14.75
C PRO A 145 -34.46 24.87 15.55
N VAL A 146 -35.11 23.94 14.86
CA VAL A 146 -35.56 22.68 15.44
C VAL A 146 -34.31 21.88 15.83
N VAL A 147 -34.09 21.74 17.14
CA VAL A 147 -33.00 20.91 17.67
C VAL A 147 -33.32 19.44 17.38
N LEU A 148 -32.80 18.95 16.26
CA LEU A 148 -32.67 17.52 15.99
C LEU A 148 -31.69 16.96 17.04
N LYS A 149 -32.24 16.30 18.05
CA LYS A 149 -31.44 15.46 18.94
C LYS A 149 -30.93 14.26 18.13
N PRO A 150 -29.62 13.98 18.09
CA PRO A 150 -29.14 12.69 17.62
C PRO A 150 -29.63 11.63 18.62
N SER A 151 -30.65 10.86 18.24
CA SER A 151 -31.15 9.74 19.04
C SER A 151 -30.46 8.43 18.68
N LEU A 152 -29.12 8.46 18.54
CA LEU A 152 -28.32 7.26 18.75
C LEU A 152 -28.25 7.01 20.26
N VAL A 153 -29.31 6.40 20.80
CA VAL A 153 -29.18 5.64 22.04
C VAL A 153 -28.65 4.28 21.63
N ALA A 154 -27.32 4.15 21.60
CA ALA A 154 -26.72 2.85 21.87
C ALA A 154 -27.28 2.42 23.24
N GLN A 155 -28.03 1.31 23.28
CA GLN A 155 -28.33 0.70 24.56
C GLN A 155 -27.02 0.13 25.08
N ASN A 156 -26.68 0.44 26.34
CA ASN A 156 -25.55 -0.21 27.00
C ASN A 156 -25.94 -1.67 27.24
N ASP A 157 -25.66 -2.54 26.27
CA ASP A 157 -25.75 -3.98 26.48
C ASP A 157 -24.75 -4.36 27.56
N LEU A 158 -25.30 -4.79 28.70
CA LEU A 158 -24.56 -5.13 29.90
C LEU A 158 -23.86 -6.47 29.67
N TYR A 159 -22.55 -6.43 29.37
CA TYR A 159 -21.68 -7.60 29.35
C TYR A 159 -21.90 -8.46 30.61
N SER A 160 -22.46 -9.66 30.45
CA SER A 160 -22.66 -10.60 31.54
C SER A 160 -21.40 -11.43 31.77
N LEU A 161 -20.58 -11.01 32.73
CA LEU A 161 -19.43 -11.77 33.22
C LEU A 161 -19.90 -13.06 33.92
N ASN A 162 -20.10 -14.12 33.15
CA ASN A 162 -20.51 -15.44 33.62
C ASN A 162 -19.26 -16.31 33.88
N LYS A 163 -19.09 -16.81 35.12
CA LYS A 163 -18.01 -17.75 35.45
C LYS A 163 -18.48 -19.19 35.25
N VAL A 164 -18.06 -19.80 34.14
CA VAL A 164 -18.32 -21.21 33.81
C VAL A 164 -17.04 -22.02 34.00
N GLY A 165 -16.81 -22.48 35.23
CA GLY A 165 -15.58 -23.16 35.62
C GLY A 165 -14.40 -22.20 35.76
N ASP A 166 -13.21 -22.64 35.34
CA ASP A 166 -11.94 -21.92 35.52
C ASP A 166 -11.59 -20.98 34.36
N LYS A 167 -12.61 -20.49 33.63
CA LYS A 167 -12.46 -19.51 32.56
C LYS A 167 -13.38 -18.31 32.79
N LEU A 168 -12.85 -17.12 32.50
CA LEU A 168 -13.63 -15.90 32.32
C LEU A 168 -14.17 -15.89 30.89
N LEU A 169 -15.48 -15.77 30.71
CA LEU A 169 -16.10 -15.60 29.39
C LEU A 169 -16.69 -14.19 29.29
N ILE A 170 -16.33 -13.49 28.22
CA ILE A 170 -17.01 -12.27 27.78
C ILE A 170 -18.02 -12.70 26.71
N GLU A 171 -19.23 -13.02 27.16
CA GLU A 171 -20.34 -13.32 26.27
C GLU A 171 -20.83 -12.01 25.64
N SER A 172 -20.51 -11.80 24.36
CA SER A 172 -20.97 -10.68 23.54
C SER A 172 -22.07 -11.16 22.57
N PRO A 173 -23.34 -11.23 23.00
CA PRO A 173 -24.44 -11.62 22.13
C PRO A 173 -24.76 -10.53 21.10
N PHE A 174 -24.51 -10.77 19.82
CA PHE A 174 -24.96 -9.88 18.74
C PHE A 174 -26.26 -10.39 18.09
N THR A 175 -26.96 -9.51 17.38
CA THR A 175 -28.23 -9.83 16.70
C THR A 175 -28.21 -9.30 15.28
N ILE A 176 -28.37 -10.19 14.30
CA ILE A 176 -28.51 -9.87 12.88
C ILE A 176 -29.98 -9.49 12.63
N SER A 177 -30.29 -8.18 12.65
CA SER A 177 -31.57 -7.67 12.17
C SER A 177 -31.54 -7.54 10.64
N LEU A 178 -32.61 -8.00 10.00
CA LEU A 178 -32.80 -7.93 8.55
C LEU A 178 -33.52 -6.64 8.12
N ASP A 179 -33.97 -5.82 9.06
CA ASP A 179 -34.84 -4.65 8.81
C ASP A 179 -34.11 -3.49 8.12
N GLN A 180 -32.78 -3.60 7.90
CA GLN A 180 -31.97 -2.64 7.14
C GLN A 180 -31.86 -2.98 5.64
N LEU A 181 -32.20 -4.21 5.25
CA LEU A 181 -32.15 -4.66 3.85
C LEU A 181 -33.48 -4.35 3.15
N PRO A 182 -33.51 -4.10 1.82
CA PRO A 182 -34.77 -3.89 1.11
C PRO A 182 -35.56 -5.20 0.98
N ALA A 183 -36.87 -5.11 1.11
CA ALA A 183 -37.78 -6.23 0.82
C ALA A 183 -37.63 -6.67 -0.65
N GLY A 184 -37.86 -7.96 -0.92
CA GLY A 184 -37.60 -8.61 -2.20
C GLY A 184 -36.13 -8.94 -2.47
N LYS A 185 -35.17 -8.42 -1.69
CA LYS A 185 -33.74 -8.62 -1.97
C LYS A 185 -33.37 -10.11 -1.95
N ALA A 186 -32.80 -10.59 -3.06
CA ALA A 186 -32.20 -11.92 -3.12
C ALA A 186 -30.96 -11.97 -2.22
N LEU A 187 -30.95 -12.92 -1.29
CA LEU A 187 -29.82 -13.18 -0.40
C LEU A 187 -28.84 -14.10 -1.12
N ALA A 188 -27.84 -13.50 -1.77
CA ALA A 188 -26.76 -14.25 -2.40
C ALA A 188 -25.91 -15.01 -1.36
N PRO A 189 -25.20 -16.09 -1.72
CA PRO A 189 -24.37 -16.91 -0.81
C PRO A 189 -23.16 -16.25 -0.12
N GLN A 190 -23.17 -14.92 0.03
CA GLN A 190 -22.12 -14.08 0.64
C GLN A 190 -22.72 -12.84 1.37
N ALA A 191 -24.05 -12.70 1.44
CA ALA A 191 -24.70 -11.39 1.63
C ALA A 191 -25.05 -10.97 3.08
N LEU A 192 -24.56 -11.66 4.12
CA LEU A 192 -25.12 -11.55 5.49
C LEU A 192 -24.14 -11.23 6.64
N LEU A 193 -23.34 -10.18 6.40
CA LEU A 193 -22.40 -9.56 7.36
C LEU A 193 -21.14 -10.40 7.62
N SER A 194 -20.11 -9.74 8.17
CA SER A 194 -18.74 -10.24 8.39
C SER A 194 -18.58 -11.30 9.50
N HIS A 195 -19.63 -12.09 9.78
CA HIS A 195 -19.64 -13.08 10.87
C HIS A 195 -20.47 -14.35 10.52
N ALA A 196 -21.40 -14.29 9.56
CA ALA A 196 -22.32 -15.40 9.27
C ALA A 196 -22.71 -15.45 7.79
N VAL A 197 -22.18 -16.44 7.06
CA VAL A 197 -22.39 -16.58 5.62
C VAL A 197 -23.51 -17.58 5.35
N ILE A 198 -24.67 -17.12 4.86
CA ILE A 198 -25.57 -18.03 4.13
C ILE A 198 -24.77 -18.54 2.94
N THR A 199 -24.50 -19.84 2.87
CA THR A 199 -23.55 -20.45 1.91
C THR A 199 -24.24 -21.32 0.87
N GLU A 200 -25.43 -21.83 1.19
CA GLU A 200 -26.19 -22.76 0.36
C GLU A 200 -27.68 -22.61 0.71
N ILE A 201 -28.53 -22.63 -0.31
CA ILE A 201 -29.99 -22.52 -0.21
C ILE A 201 -30.56 -23.57 -1.15
N ASP A 202 -31.12 -24.66 -0.62
CA ASP A 202 -31.72 -25.72 -1.45
C ASP A 202 -33.22 -25.49 -1.59
N ASN A 203 -33.75 -25.38 -2.80
CA ASN A 203 -35.19 -25.38 -3.06
C ASN A 203 -35.71 -26.82 -3.26
N PHE A 204 -36.52 -27.33 -2.33
CA PHE A 204 -37.07 -28.69 -2.43
C PHE A 204 -38.35 -28.77 -3.30
N GLY A 205 -38.80 -27.64 -3.85
CA GLY A 205 -39.84 -27.58 -4.87
C GLY A 205 -39.28 -27.61 -6.30
N ASN A 206 -39.93 -26.89 -7.22
CA ASN A 206 -39.42 -26.64 -8.57
C ASN A 206 -39.13 -25.14 -8.78
N GLY A 207 -38.80 -24.43 -7.69
CA GLY A 207 -38.42 -23.01 -7.72
C GLY A 207 -36.90 -22.84 -7.83
N PRO A 208 -36.41 -21.60 -7.88
CA PRO A 208 -34.98 -21.29 -7.88
C PRO A 208 -34.36 -21.45 -6.48
N ASP A 209 -33.07 -21.75 -6.44
CA ASP A 209 -32.25 -21.87 -5.22
C ASP A 209 -31.92 -20.47 -4.63
N ILE A 210 -32.97 -19.74 -4.26
CA ILE A 210 -32.93 -18.34 -3.82
C ILE A 210 -33.69 -18.18 -2.49
N ALA A 211 -33.06 -17.53 -1.53
CA ALA A 211 -33.72 -16.96 -0.36
C ALA A 211 -33.96 -15.46 -0.60
N THR A 212 -35.12 -14.96 -0.17
CA THR A 212 -35.51 -13.56 -0.35
C THR A 212 -36.21 -13.02 0.88
N LEU A 213 -36.17 -11.69 1.05
CA LEU A 213 -36.84 -10.99 2.14
C LEU A 213 -38.29 -10.64 1.76
N ILE A 214 -39.23 -10.87 2.67
CA ILE A 214 -40.59 -10.33 2.58
C ILE A 214 -40.78 -9.33 3.73
N ASP A 215 -41.25 -8.13 3.42
CA ASP A 215 -41.74 -7.20 4.45
C ASP A 215 -43.08 -7.73 4.99
N SER A 216 -43.09 -8.14 6.26
CA SER A 216 -44.27 -8.64 6.97
C SER A 216 -45.27 -7.54 7.33
N SER A 217 -44.88 -6.27 7.19
CA SER A 217 -45.71 -5.10 7.49
C SER A 217 -46.49 -4.57 6.27
N ASP A 218 -46.04 -4.79 5.04
CA ASP A 218 -46.78 -4.36 3.84
C ASP A 218 -47.94 -5.33 3.47
N PRO A 219 -49.21 -4.87 3.52
CA PRO A 219 -50.35 -5.67 3.09
C PRO A 219 -50.37 -6.02 1.60
N GLN A 220 -49.59 -5.35 0.73
CA GLN A 220 -49.55 -5.62 -0.72
C GLN A 220 -48.74 -6.87 -1.10
N ASN A 221 -47.85 -7.36 -0.24
CA ASN A 221 -46.90 -8.44 -0.54
C ASN A 221 -47.52 -9.82 -0.80
N GLY A 222 -48.85 -9.93 -0.93
CA GLY A 222 -49.59 -11.12 -1.36
C GLY A 222 -49.70 -12.25 -0.33
N VAL A 223 -48.71 -12.40 0.56
CA VAL A 223 -48.57 -13.54 1.47
C VAL A 223 -49.27 -13.28 2.80
N GLN A 224 -50.59 -13.45 2.83
CA GLN A 224 -51.43 -13.14 4.00
C GLN A 224 -51.07 -13.94 5.29
N SER A 225 -50.38 -15.09 5.14
CA SER A 225 -49.83 -15.91 6.22
C SER A 225 -48.61 -15.28 6.91
N LEU A 226 -47.83 -14.48 6.18
CA LEU A 226 -46.64 -13.78 6.68
C LEU A 226 -46.87 -12.28 6.94
N GLN A 227 -48.13 -11.89 7.19
CA GLN A 227 -48.48 -10.49 7.48
C GLN A 227 -48.77 -10.24 8.96
N ASN A 228 -48.14 -9.21 9.50
CA ASN A 228 -48.42 -8.58 10.79
C ASN A 228 -49.76 -7.78 10.70
N PRO A 229 -50.63 -7.67 11.73
CA PRO A 229 -50.55 -8.20 13.10
C PRO A 229 -50.53 -9.74 13.17
N TRP A 230 -49.56 -10.27 13.91
CA TRP A 230 -49.52 -11.69 14.28
C TRP A 230 -50.63 -12.03 15.29
N GLN A 231 -51.15 -13.26 15.24
CA GLN A 231 -52.29 -13.68 16.07
C GLN A 231 -51.85 -14.30 17.42
N LYS A 232 -50.65 -14.89 17.46
CA LYS A 232 -50.14 -15.73 18.55
C LYS A 232 -48.62 -15.89 18.49
N GLY A 233 -48.06 -16.51 19.52
CA GLY A 233 -46.62 -16.66 19.74
C GLY A 233 -46.09 -15.64 20.74
N ASN A 234 -44.86 -15.85 21.23
CA ASN A 234 -44.30 -15.05 22.33
C ASN A 234 -43.98 -13.60 21.92
N ILE A 235 -43.60 -13.35 20.66
CA ILE A 235 -43.28 -12.01 20.11
C ILE A 235 -44.39 -11.41 19.23
N LYS A 236 -45.62 -11.92 19.29
CA LYS A 236 -46.73 -11.53 18.40
C LYS A 236 -47.12 -10.05 18.36
N ASN A 237 -46.62 -9.24 19.29
CA ASN A 237 -46.88 -7.79 19.36
C ASN A 237 -45.70 -6.97 18.79
N GLU A 238 -44.60 -7.62 18.43
CA GLU A 238 -43.42 -6.99 17.84
C GLU A 238 -43.62 -6.78 16.33
N VAL A 239 -42.94 -5.76 15.79
CA VAL A 239 -42.89 -5.50 14.36
C VAL A 239 -41.49 -5.86 13.88
N SER A 240 -41.37 -7.04 13.27
CA SER A 240 -40.30 -7.29 12.31
C SER A 240 -40.74 -6.67 10.98
N ALA A 241 -39.87 -5.95 10.30
CA ALA A 241 -40.12 -5.60 8.91
C ALA A 241 -39.83 -6.83 8.07
N ASN A 242 -38.57 -7.26 7.97
CA ASN A 242 -38.17 -8.29 7.02
C ASN A 242 -38.03 -9.70 7.61
N VAL A 243 -38.57 -10.68 6.89
CA VAL A 243 -38.41 -12.12 7.16
C VAL A 243 -37.89 -12.87 5.93
N ILE A 244 -36.99 -13.83 6.11
CA ILE A 244 -36.44 -14.67 5.03
C ILE A 244 -37.43 -15.78 4.69
N VAL A 245 -37.68 -15.97 3.39
CA VAL A 245 -38.32 -17.17 2.82
C VAL A 245 -37.46 -17.76 1.70
N ILE A 246 -37.66 -19.04 1.40
CA ILE A 246 -37.17 -19.66 0.16
C ILE A 246 -38.18 -19.36 -0.96
N ALA A 247 -37.69 -18.82 -2.07
CA ALA A 247 -38.54 -18.26 -3.12
C ALA A 247 -39.18 -19.33 -4.02
N ALA A 248 -40.43 -19.11 -4.43
CA ALA A 248 -41.11 -19.92 -5.44
C ALA A 248 -40.75 -19.51 -6.88
N ASN A 249 -40.18 -18.31 -7.05
CA ASN A 249 -39.89 -17.69 -8.34
C ASN A 249 -38.69 -16.72 -8.23
N ASP A 250 -38.17 -16.29 -9.38
CA ASP A 250 -37.06 -15.36 -9.60
C ASP A 250 -37.51 -14.08 -10.32
N VAL A 251 -38.74 -13.62 -10.10
CA VAL A 251 -39.35 -12.51 -10.86
C VAL A 251 -38.80 -11.15 -10.40
N ASP A 252 -37.71 -10.76 -11.04
CA ASP A 252 -37.19 -9.39 -11.17
C ASP A 252 -37.52 -8.88 -12.60
N GLN A 253 -38.40 -7.88 -12.72
CA GLN A 253 -38.85 -7.32 -14.00
C GLN A 253 -38.07 -6.08 -14.42
N ASN A 254 -37.31 -5.46 -13.52
CA ASN A 254 -36.63 -4.18 -13.73
C ASN A 254 -35.08 -4.32 -13.82
N GLN A 255 -34.55 -5.47 -13.41
CA GLN A 255 -33.15 -5.88 -13.33
C GLN A 255 -32.30 -5.10 -12.31
N ASP A 256 -32.89 -4.70 -11.17
CA ASP A 256 -32.18 -4.09 -10.03
C ASP A 256 -31.66 -5.11 -8.99
N GLY A 257 -31.97 -6.40 -9.16
CA GLY A 257 -31.55 -7.47 -8.25
C GLY A 257 -32.41 -7.58 -6.99
N ILE A 258 -33.67 -7.13 -7.06
CA ILE A 258 -34.74 -7.30 -6.08
C ILE A 258 -35.89 -8.03 -6.77
N LEU A 259 -36.50 -9.03 -6.12
CA LEU A 259 -37.70 -9.68 -6.63
C LEU A 259 -38.89 -8.73 -6.46
N ASP A 260 -39.58 -8.38 -7.55
CA ASP A 260 -40.81 -7.56 -7.55
C ASP A 260 -41.97 -8.26 -6.84
N ILE A 261 -42.02 -9.60 -6.92
CA ILE A 261 -43.13 -10.43 -6.43
C ILE A 261 -42.58 -11.65 -5.66
N PRO A 262 -41.93 -11.42 -4.49
CA PRO A 262 -41.37 -12.50 -3.68
C PRO A 262 -42.52 -13.35 -3.12
N GLN A 263 -42.54 -14.62 -3.48
CA GLN A 263 -43.52 -15.60 -2.97
C GLN A 263 -42.76 -16.74 -2.30
N PRO A 264 -43.15 -17.21 -1.10
CA PRO A 264 -42.56 -18.39 -0.50
C PRO A 264 -42.92 -19.64 -1.31
N GLN A 265 -42.00 -20.61 -1.33
CA GLN A 265 -42.25 -21.92 -1.92
C GLN A 265 -43.41 -22.64 -1.20
N SER A 266 -44.38 -23.15 -1.95
CA SER A 266 -45.60 -23.79 -1.42
C SER A 266 -45.48 -25.32 -1.37
N THR A 267 -44.35 -25.82 -0.88
CA THR A 267 -44.11 -27.26 -0.68
C THR A 267 -43.75 -27.56 0.77
N THR A 268 -43.94 -28.80 1.20
CA THR A 268 -43.66 -29.23 2.58
C THR A 268 -42.74 -30.46 2.54
N PRO A 269 -41.43 -30.33 2.84
CA PRO A 269 -40.70 -29.08 3.08
C PRO A 269 -40.59 -28.16 1.84
N ALA A 270 -40.27 -26.90 2.08
CA ALA A 270 -40.05 -25.86 1.08
C ALA A 270 -38.61 -25.89 0.56
N GLY A 271 -37.65 -26.15 1.46
CA GLY A 271 -36.23 -26.08 1.17
C GLY A 271 -35.38 -26.03 2.44
N GLN A 272 -34.09 -25.76 2.30
CA GLN A 272 -33.15 -25.60 3.40
C GLN A 272 -32.30 -24.33 3.21
N ILE A 273 -31.95 -23.67 4.31
CA ILE A 273 -31.00 -22.55 4.35
C ILE A 273 -29.80 -22.98 5.21
N THR A 274 -28.59 -22.91 4.64
CA THR A 274 -27.33 -23.25 5.31
C THR A 274 -26.58 -21.98 5.68
N PHE A 275 -26.31 -21.79 6.97
CA PHE A 275 -25.43 -20.77 7.52
C PHE A 275 -24.10 -21.43 7.93
N ASN A 276 -22.99 -20.95 7.39
CA ASN A 276 -21.64 -21.29 7.85
C ASN A 276 -21.01 -20.07 8.53
N PHE A 277 -20.21 -20.29 9.57
CA PHE A 277 -19.61 -19.23 10.38
C PHE A 277 -18.08 -19.29 10.26
N GLU A 278 -17.46 -18.15 9.97
CA GLU A 278 -16.00 -18.05 9.83
C GLU A 278 -15.29 -18.22 11.18
N SER A 279 -15.93 -17.74 12.25
CA SER A 279 -15.55 -18.00 13.65
C SER A 279 -16.57 -18.95 14.31
N PRO A 280 -16.13 -19.98 15.07
CA PRO A 280 -17.06 -20.90 15.72
C PRO A 280 -17.95 -20.23 16.78
N ILE A 281 -19.26 -20.47 16.69
CA ILE A 281 -20.27 -19.90 17.59
C ILE A 281 -20.70 -20.91 18.67
N TYR A 282 -21.26 -20.40 19.77
CA TYR A 282 -21.52 -21.16 21.00
C TYR A 282 -22.98 -21.16 21.43
N SER A 283 -23.77 -20.18 20.98
CA SER A 283 -25.22 -20.33 20.92
C SER A 283 -25.83 -19.61 19.71
N PHE A 284 -26.97 -20.13 19.25
CA PHE A 284 -27.70 -19.63 18.09
C PHE A 284 -29.21 -19.65 18.35
N GLY A 285 -29.89 -18.52 18.14
CA GLY A 285 -31.34 -18.36 18.25
C GLY A 285 -31.88 -17.47 17.13
N PHE A 286 -33.20 -17.45 16.93
CA PHE A 286 -33.84 -16.75 15.81
C PHE A 286 -35.34 -16.58 16.03
N ASP A 287 -35.95 -15.68 15.28
CA ASP A 287 -37.41 -15.56 15.17
C ASP A 287 -37.94 -16.46 14.04
N ILE A 288 -39.03 -17.19 14.29
CA ILE A 288 -39.75 -18.01 13.30
C ILE A 288 -41.22 -17.63 13.20
N PHE A 289 -41.72 -17.62 11.97
CA PHE A 289 -43.04 -17.11 11.61
C PHE A 289 -43.90 -18.17 10.93
N ASN A 290 -45.21 -18.10 11.18
CA ASN A 290 -46.31 -18.89 10.60
C ASN A 290 -46.33 -20.43 10.82
N LEU A 291 -45.21 -21.10 11.11
CA LEU A 291 -45.08 -22.58 11.29
C LEU A 291 -46.30 -23.31 11.88
N GLU A 292 -46.94 -24.20 11.12
CA GLU A 292 -48.16 -24.92 11.51
C GLU A 292 -47.99 -26.31 12.14
N TYR A 293 -48.96 -26.66 13.00
CA TYR A 293 -48.98 -27.94 13.72
C TYR A 293 -49.28 -29.12 12.78
N GLY A 294 -48.54 -30.22 12.95
CA GLY A 294 -48.77 -31.49 12.26
C GLY A 294 -47.69 -31.74 11.20
N PRO A 295 -48.05 -32.12 9.95
CA PRO A 295 -47.07 -32.45 8.91
C PRO A 295 -46.07 -31.33 8.59
N GLU A 296 -46.45 -30.08 8.82
CA GLU A 296 -45.59 -28.92 8.56
C GLU A 296 -44.50 -28.77 9.62
N MET A 297 -44.85 -28.75 10.91
CA MET A 297 -43.91 -28.89 12.04
C MET A 297 -42.96 -30.10 11.90
N GLN A 298 -43.47 -31.23 11.40
CA GLN A 298 -42.68 -32.45 11.15
C GLN A 298 -41.73 -32.37 9.95
N ALA A 299 -41.85 -31.33 9.12
CA ALA A 299 -40.97 -31.09 7.97
C ALA A 299 -39.95 -29.97 8.24
N VAL A 300 -39.99 -29.33 9.41
CA VAL A 300 -39.09 -28.26 9.82
C VAL A 300 -38.16 -28.78 10.91
N GLU A 301 -36.86 -28.78 10.64
CA GLU A 301 -35.82 -29.14 11.61
C GLU A 301 -34.71 -28.07 11.62
N ILE A 302 -34.07 -27.92 12.76
CA ILE A 302 -32.82 -27.18 12.91
C ILE A 302 -31.70 -28.21 13.11
N ARG A 303 -30.60 -28.06 12.39
CA ARG A 303 -29.45 -28.96 12.48
C ARG A 303 -28.18 -28.15 12.70
N PHE A 304 -27.44 -28.50 13.75
CA PHE A 304 -26.20 -27.86 14.16
C PHE A 304 -25.04 -28.80 13.87
N TYR A 305 -23.90 -28.30 13.40
CA TYR A 305 -22.67 -29.06 13.19
C TYR A 305 -21.48 -28.39 13.89
N ASP A 306 -20.57 -29.20 14.42
CA ASP A 306 -19.23 -28.75 14.84
C ASP A 306 -18.15 -29.05 13.78
N LYS A 307 -16.92 -28.58 14.03
CA LYS A 307 -15.79 -28.74 13.09
C LYS A 307 -15.35 -30.20 12.84
N ASP A 308 -15.80 -31.15 13.66
CA ASP A 308 -15.56 -32.58 13.42
C ASP A 308 -16.63 -33.20 12.50
N GLY A 309 -17.61 -32.40 12.06
CA GLY A 309 -18.78 -32.86 11.31
C GLY A 309 -19.81 -33.61 12.18
N ARG A 310 -19.70 -33.56 13.51
CA ARG A 310 -20.72 -34.12 14.41
C ARG A 310 -21.93 -33.19 14.37
N SER A 311 -23.14 -33.75 14.30
CA SER A 311 -24.37 -32.93 14.24
C SER A 311 -25.48 -33.38 15.18
N THR A 312 -26.23 -32.38 15.66
CA THR A 312 -27.40 -32.52 16.52
C THR A 312 -28.61 -31.90 15.84
N ILE A 313 -29.75 -32.61 15.89
CA ILE A 313 -31.04 -32.18 15.32
C ILE A 313 -31.94 -31.70 16.45
N VAL A 314 -32.52 -30.52 16.31
CA VAL A 314 -33.58 -29.99 17.17
C VAL A 314 -34.90 -29.94 16.37
N PRO A 315 -35.79 -30.94 16.52
CA PRO A 315 -37.09 -30.97 15.86
C PRO A 315 -38.07 -30.03 16.58
N PHE A 316 -38.97 -29.35 15.86
CA PHE A 316 -39.77 -28.28 16.47
C PHE A 316 -40.76 -28.74 17.55
N GLU A 317 -41.13 -30.03 17.61
CA GLU A 317 -41.88 -30.57 18.75
C GLU A 317 -41.10 -30.55 20.07
N SER A 318 -39.76 -30.52 20.07
CA SER A 318 -38.97 -30.52 21.31
C SER A 318 -39.15 -29.23 22.11
N PHE A 319 -39.45 -28.11 21.45
CA PHE A 319 -39.80 -26.87 22.13
C PHE A 319 -41.13 -26.96 22.91
N LEU A 320 -41.96 -27.97 22.62
CA LEU A 320 -43.31 -28.14 23.18
C LEU A 320 -43.43 -29.30 24.19
N ASP A 321 -42.47 -30.23 24.24
CA ASP A 321 -42.45 -31.33 25.20
C ASP A 321 -41.82 -30.87 26.54
N PRO A 322 -42.56 -30.85 27.67
CA PRO A 322 -42.03 -30.49 28.99
C PRO A 322 -40.94 -31.43 29.54
N LEU A 323 -40.58 -32.50 28.82
CA LEU A 323 -39.46 -33.38 29.12
C LEU A 323 -38.18 -33.05 28.32
N SER A 324 -38.24 -32.12 27.36
CA SER A 324 -37.08 -31.68 26.58
C SER A 324 -36.24 -30.65 27.34
N SER A 325 -34.93 -30.62 27.06
CA SER A 325 -34.04 -29.50 27.39
C SER A 325 -34.47 -28.21 26.70
N PHE A 326 -35.01 -28.30 25.49
CA PHE A 326 -35.37 -27.16 24.63
C PHE A 326 -36.76 -26.57 24.95
N TYR A 327 -37.43 -27.02 26.00
CA TYR A 327 -38.83 -26.66 26.28
C TYR A 327 -39.03 -25.18 26.63
N ASP A 328 -39.85 -24.46 25.85
CA ASP A 328 -40.28 -23.09 26.13
C ASP A 328 -41.81 -22.97 26.03
N ASN A 329 -42.45 -22.76 27.18
CA ASN A 329 -43.91 -22.68 27.31
C ASN A 329 -44.51 -21.34 26.83
N SER A 330 -43.69 -20.38 26.42
CA SER A 330 -44.14 -19.12 25.82
C SER A 330 -44.51 -19.27 24.35
N LEU A 331 -43.95 -20.27 23.66
CA LEU A 331 -44.10 -20.50 22.22
C LEU A 331 -45.51 -20.98 21.86
N GLN A 332 -46.07 -20.43 20.79
CA GLN A 332 -47.41 -20.79 20.30
C GLN A 332 -47.42 -20.78 18.76
N PHE A 333 -47.38 -21.97 18.16
CA PHE A 333 -47.27 -22.18 16.71
C PHE A 333 -48.66 -22.21 16.00
N GLY A 334 -48.65 -22.39 14.68
CA GLY A 334 -49.79 -22.35 13.77
C GLY A 334 -49.94 -21.04 13.00
N SER A 335 -50.89 -21.04 12.05
CA SER A 335 -51.18 -19.91 11.15
C SER A 335 -51.04 -18.52 11.78
N ARG A 336 -50.23 -17.66 11.17
CA ARG A 336 -49.91 -16.28 11.60
C ARG A 336 -49.38 -16.19 13.03
N SER A 337 -48.52 -17.13 13.45
CA SER A 337 -47.71 -17.00 14.66
C SER A 337 -46.39 -16.24 14.41
N ALA A 338 -45.86 -15.59 15.44
CA ALA A 338 -44.48 -15.11 15.48
C ALA A 338 -43.84 -15.52 16.81
N ASN A 339 -42.72 -16.25 16.75
CA ASN A 339 -42.08 -16.87 17.91
C ASN A 339 -40.57 -16.65 17.89
N ARG A 340 -40.00 -16.06 18.94
CA ARG A 340 -38.57 -15.99 19.19
C ARG A 340 -38.11 -17.27 19.89
N ILE A 341 -37.24 -18.02 19.23
CA ILE A 341 -36.54 -19.17 19.81
C ILE A 341 -35.36 -18.63 20.62
N LYS A 342 -35.29 -18.97 21.92
CA LYS A 342 -34.11 -18.70 22.77
C LYS A 342 -32.87 -19.28 22.09
N ALA A 343 -31.75 -18.56 22.14
CA ALA A 343 -30.46 -19.10 21.68
C ALA A 343 -30.15 -20.44 22.37
N ILE A 344 -29.89 -21.46 21.54
CA ILE A 344 -29.61 -22.83 21.95
C ILE A 344 -28.10 -22.97 22.10
N ASP A 345 -27.66 -23.42 23.28
CA ASP A 345 -26.24 -23.50 23.65
C ASP A 345 -25.60 -24.83 23.22
N VAL A 346 -24.30 -24.82 22.92
CA VAL A 346 -23.52 -26.04 22.59
C VAL A 346 -23.63 -27.14 23.65
N THR A 347 -23.82 -26.80 24.93
CA THR A 347 -24.06 -27.77 26.01
C THR A 347 -25.46 -28.38 25.97
N GLU A 348 -26.46 -27.66 25.47
CA GLU A 348 -27.81 -28.19 25.19
C GLU A 348 -27.79 -29.11 23.95
N LEU A 349 -26.85 -28.88 23.01
CA LEU A 349 -26.64 -29.64 21.78
C LEU A 349 -25.64 -30.82 21.90
N ALA A 350 -24.88 -30.88 22.99
CA ALA A 350 -23.74 -31.79 23.18
C ALA A 350 -22.61 -31.68 22.11
N LEU A 351 -22.38 -30.46 21.60
CA LEU A 351 -21.30 -30.12 20.67
C LEU A 351 -20.15 -29.38 21.41
N SER A 352 -19.02 -29.19 20.75
CA SER A 352 -17.88 -28.39 21.27
C SER A 352 -17.91 -26.92 20.84
N GLU A 353 -18.54 -26.65 19.70
CA GLU A 353 -18.77 -25.38 19.03
C GLU A 353 -19.86 -25.60 17.96
N ILE A 354 -20.27 -24.55 17.25
CA ILE A 354 -21.11 -24.61 16.05
C ILE A 354 -20.36 -23.90 14.93
N VAL A 355 -20.16 -24.58 13.79
CA VAL A 355 -19.56 -24.00 12.58
C VAL A 355 -20.55 -23.94 11.40
N GLU A 356 -21.59 -24.77 11.43
CA GLU A 356 -22.69 -24.74 10.46
C GLU A 356 -24.04 -24.90 11.17
N VAL A 357 -25.04 -24.14 10.73
CA VAL A 357 -26.45 -24.33 11.08
C VAL A 357 -27.26 -24.47 9.79
N LYS A 358 -28.02 -25.56 9.65
CA LYS A 358 -29.00 -25.74 8.58
C LYS A 358 -30.42 -25.65 9.15
N ILE A 359 -31.25 -24.80 8.54
CA ILE A 359 -32.66 -24.63 8.89
C ILE A 359 -33.51 -25.12 7.71
N THR A 360 -34.25 -26.22 7.91
CA THR A 360 -35.21 -26.72 6.92
C THR A 360 -36.54 -25.99 7.09
N LEU A 361 -37.04 -25.34 6.03
CA LEU A 361 -38.31 -24.60 6.04
C LEU A 361 -39.43 -25.39 5.35
N SER A 362 -40.68 -24.96 5.56
CA SER A 362 -41.89 -25.52 4.95
C SER A 362 -42.77 -24.40 4.36
N ASP A 363 -43.86 -24.79 3.68
CA ASP A 363 -44.80 -23.86 3.02
C ASP A 363 -45.11 -22.64 3.89
N SER A 364 -44.80 -21.46 3.36
CA SER A 364 -45.10 -20.17 4.00
C SER A 364 -44.50 -19.99 5.40
N VAL A 365 -43.44 -20.71 5.76
CA VAL A 365 -42.65 -20.49 6.99
C VAL A 365 -41.46 -19.57 6.69
N ALA A 366 -41.21 -18.64 7.60
CA ALA A 366 -40.13 -17.64 7.46
C ALA A 366 -39.31 -17.51 8.75
N VAL A 367 -38.08 -17.00 8.64
CA VAL A 367 -37.17 -16.76 9.78
C VAL A 367 -36.54 -15.36 9.74
N SER A 368 -36.18 -14.80 10.90
CA SER A 368 -35.50 -13.49 11.01
C SER A 368 -34.73 -13.36 12.32
N ASN A 369 -34.09 -12.20 12.56
CA ASN A 369 -33.48 -11.79 13.83
C ASN A 369 -32.58 -12.86 14.49
N PHE A 370 -31.54 -13.28 13.77
CA PHE A 370 -30.61 -14.28 14.28
C PHE A 370 -29.79 -13.72 15.44
N LYS A 371 -29.87 -14.34 16.61
CA LYS A 371 -29.08 -14.02 17.79
C LYS A 371 -27.95 -15.02 17.94
N ILE A 372 -26.72 -14.52 17.91
CA ILE A 372 -25.49 -15.32 17.90
C ILE A 372 -24.65 -14.95 19.12
N VAL A 373 -24.01 -15.94 19.73
CA VAL A 373 -22.93 -15.74 20.71
C VAL A 373 -21.70 -16.48 20.20
N GLU A 374 -20.68 -15.74 19.79
CA GLU A 374 -19.34 -16.27 19.51
C GLU A 374 -18.59 -16.57 20.81
N GLN A 375 -17.61 -17.49 20.76
CA GLN A 375 -16.57 -17.44 21.78
C GLN A 375 -15.65 -16.25 21.50
N ASN A 376 -15.97 -15.13 22.15
CA ASN A 376 -14.92 -14.22 22.60
C ASN A 376 -14.14 -14.85 23.76
N ILE A 377 -13.53 -16.03 23.50
CA ILE A 377 -12.16 -16.27 23.94
C ILE A 377 -11.24 -15.57 22.92
N LYS A 378 -11.36 -14.24 22.89
CA LYS A 378 -10.14 -13.48 23.09
C LYS A 378 -9.58 -13.98 24.44
N LEU A 379 -8.57 -14.84 24.34
CA LEU A 379 -7.33 -14.48 25.02
C LEU A 379 -7.12 -13.01 24.63
N LEU A 380 -7.25 -12.11 25.61
CA LEU A 380 -7.00 -10.71 25.33
C LEU A 380 -5.60 -10.66 24.68
N PRO A 381 -5.42 -9.99 23.53
CA PRO A 381 -4.11 -9.93 22.91
C PRO A 381 -3.12 -9.50 23.99
N ASN A 382 -1.98 -10.20 24.07
CA ASN A 382 -1.01 -10.11 25.17
C ASN A 382 -1.38 -10.85 26.48
N THR A 383 -2.17 -11.94 26.43
CA THR A 383 -2.33 -12.89 27.56
C THR A 383 -1.20 -13.95 27.60
N LEU A 384 -0.45 -13.99 28.70
CA LEU A 384 0.51 -15.04 29.07
C LEU A 384 -0.11 -16.02 30.09
N VAL A 385 0.16 -17.32 29.95
CA VAL A 385 -0.29 -18.38 30.87
C VAL A 385 0.85 -19.33 31.19
N GLY A 386 0.97 -19.77 32.45
CA GLY A 386 1.96 -20.77 32.86
C GLY A 386 1.79 -21.20 34.31
N ASN A 387 2.78 -21.93 34.84
CA ASN A 387 2.88 -22.24 36.27
C ASN A 387 4.26 -21.80 36.80
N ILE A 388 4.30 -20.93 37.81
CA ILE A 388 5.57 -20.38 38.30
C ILE A 388 6.38 -21.36 39.16
N LEU A 389 5.81 -22.53 39.50
CA LEU A 389 6.49 -23.60 40.23
C LEU A 389 7.08 -24.68 39.30
N ASP A 390 6.86 -24.61 37.98
CA ASP A 390 7.39 -25.60 37.02
C ASP A 390 8.93 -25.54 36.89
N ASN A 391 9.54 -24.37 37.12
CA ASN A 391 11.00 -24.21 37.12
C ASN A 391 11.63 -24.42 38.51
N ASP A 392 10.80 -24.45 39.56
CA ASP A 392 11.22 -24.37 40.95
C ASP A 392 11.39 -25.79 41.52
N GLN A 393 12.63 -26.20 41.84
CA GLN A 393 12.88 -27.54 42.41
C GLN A 393 12.41 -27.62 43.86
N LEU A 394 11.10 -27.80 44.05
CA LEU A 394 10.49 -28.11 45.33
C LEU A 394 11.20 -29.31 45.97
N ALA A 395 11.81 -29.08 47.13
CA ALA A 395 12.54 -30.10 47.88
C ALA A 395 11.58 -31.05 48.60
N VAL A 396 10.80 -31.83 47.84
CA VAL A 396 9.73 -32.72 48.33
C VAL A 396 10.30 -33.85 49.19
N GLN A 397 10.50 -33.58 50.48
CA GLN A 397 10.82 -34.61 51.46
C GLN A 397 9.56 -35.42 51.79
N ASN A 398 9.46 -36.61 51.20
CA ASN A 398 8.69 -37.75 51.70
C ASN A 398 7.23 -37.46 52.13
N GLY A 399 6.43 -36.83 51.25
CA GLY A 399 4.98 -36.72 51.44
C GLY A 399 4.52 -35.58 52.35
N ALA A 400 5.32 -34.52 52.47
CA ALA A 400 4.82 -33.19 52.85
C ALA A 400 3.67 -32.74 51.90
N PRO A 401 2.75 -31.85 52.34
CA PRO A 401 1.77 -31.25 51.44
C PRO A 401 2.45 -30.53 50.27
N GLN A 402 1.74 -30.39 49.13
CA GLN A 402 2.23 -29.57 48.02
C GLN A 402 2.51 -28.15 48.53
N ALA A 403 3.67 -27.62 48.12
CA ALA A 403 4.09 -26.29 48.52
C ALA A 403 3.19 -25.27 47.82
N ALA A 404 2.59 -24.35 48.59
CA ALA A 404 1.63 -23.39 48.09
C ALA A 404 2.21 -21.97 48.13
N ILE A 405 1.83 -21.15 47.15
CA ILE A 405 2.08 -19.71 47.17
C ILE A 405 1.11 -19.08 48.17
N ASN A 406 1.63 -18.33 49.14
CA ASN A 406 0.85 -17.74 50.23
C ASN A 406 0.89 -16.20 50.24
N GLU A 407 1.76 -15.60 49.43
CA GLU A 407 1.79 -14.16 49.15
C GLU A 407 2.48 -13.86 47.82
N ILE A 408 2.07 -12.76 47.19
CA ILE A 408 2.85 -12.05 46.18
C ILE A 408 3.15 -10.62 46.65
N ARG A 409 4.16 -9.98 46.07
CA ARG A 409 4.49 -8.58 46.34
C ARG A 409 4.86 -7.80 45.08
N PHE A 410 4.39 -6.57 45.01
CA PHE A 410 4.81 -5.58 44.02
C PHE A 410 5.65 -4.49 44.71
N THR A 411 6.68 -3.99 44.03
CA THR A 411 7.54 -2.90 44.53
C THR A 411 7.32 -1.65 43.69
N PHE A 412 6.89 -0.56 44.32
CA PHE A 412 6.61 0.71 43.68
C PHE A 412 7.79 1.68 43.81
N ALA A 413 7.77 2.79 43.06
CA ALA A 413 8.80 3.83 43.15
C ALA A 413 8.92 4.48 44.54
N ASN A 414 7.86 4.45 45.37
CA ASN A 414 7.86 4.94 46.74
C ASN A 414 6.64 4.44 47.55
N ASN A 415 6.66 4.67 48.87
CA ASN A 415 5.57 4.31 49.79
C ASN A 415 4.24 5.02 49.50
N GLN A 416 4.22 6.20 48.88
CA GLN A 416 2.96 6.90 48.58
C GLN A 416 2.21 6.18 47.46
N ALA A 417 2.88 5.87 46.35
CA ALA A 417 2.32 5.06 45.27
C ALA A 417 1.81 3.69 45.77
N ALA A 418 2.53 3.03 46.67
CA ALA A 418 2.10 1.78 47.29
C ALA A 418 0.83 1.94 48.18
N GLN A 419 0.63 3.09 48.83
CA GLN A 419 -0.62 3.38 49.55
C GLN A 419 -1.77 3.73 48.60
N ASP A 420 -1.50 4.49 47.54
CA ASP A 420 -2.52 4.92 46.56
C ASP A 420 -3.09 3.73 45.78
N PHE A 421 -2.23 2.82 45.30
CA PHE A 421 -2.66 1.55 44.72
C PHE A 421 -3.53 0.74 45.70
N ARG A 422 -3.14 0.63 46.99
CA ARG A 422 -3.95 -0.08 48.00
C ARG A 422 -5.30 0.61 48.28
N VAL A 423 -5.39 1.93 48.09
CA VAL A 423 -6.65 2.68 48.22
C VAL A 423 -7.55 2.48 47.01
N ASN A 424 -6.97 2.42 45.80
CA ASN A 424 -7.69 2.18 44.55
C ASN A 424 -8.19 0.72 44.41
N HIS A 425 -7.51 -0.23 45.05
CA HIS A 425 -7.83 -1.67 45.01
C HIS A 425 -8.34 -2.24 46.36
N PRO A 426 -9.48 -1.75 46.89
CA PRO A 426 -9.99 -2.15 48.21
C PRO A 426 -10.48 -3.61 48.29
N GLN A 427 -10.58 -4.32 47.17
CA GLN A 427 -10.86 -5.75 47.09
C GLN A 427 -9.68 -6.62 47.53
N LEU A 428 -8.45 -6.10 47.43
CA LEU A 428 -7.24 -6.85 47.78
C LEU A 428 -7.03 -6.86 49.30
N ILE A 429 -6.83 -8.03 49.89
CA ILE A 429 -6.36 -8.16 51.29
C ILE A 429 -4.85 -7.92 51.29
N ALA A 430 -4.51 -6.63 51.17
CA ALA A 430 -3.16 -6.14 50.92
C ALA A 430 -2.62 -5.30 52.08
N THR A 431 -1.34 -5.48 52.40
CA THR A 431 -0.60 -4.68 53.39
C THR A 431 0.57 -3.96 52.72
N VAL A 432 0.73 -2.67 53.01
CA VAL A 432 1.88 -1.87 52.55
C VAL A 432 2.98 -1.92 53.60
N ASN A 433 4.22 -2.16 53.16
CA ASN A 433 5.42 -2.00 53.97
C ASN A 433 6.46 -1.23 53.15
N GLU A 434 6.70 0.03 53.52
CA GLU A 434 7.51 0.97 52.74
C GLU A 434 6.99 1.04 51.28
N ALA A 435 7.85 0.85 50.28
CA ALA A 435 7.45 0.87 48.87
C ALA A 435 6.87 -0.46 48.35
N GLN A 436 6.78 -1.50 49.19
CA GLN A 436 6.19 -2.80 48.79
C GLN A 436 4.72 -2.92 49.20
N ILE A 437 3.91 -3.51 48.32
CA ILE A 437 2.60 -4.05 48.66
C ILE A 437 2.70 -5.56 48.71
N LYS A 438 2.27 -6.18 49.81
CA LYS A 438 2.08 -7.61 49.95
C LYS A 438 0.59 -7.96 49.85
N ILE A 439 0.24 -8.94 49.01
CA ILE A 439 -1.12 -9.46 48.82
C ILE A 439 -1.14 -10.92 49.28
N SER A 440 -2.11 -11.30 50.13
CA SER A 440 -2.21 -12.66 50.71
C SER A 440 -3.55 -13.37 50.47
N ASN A 441 -4.45 -12.80 49.66
CA ASN A 441 -5.63 -13.52 49.14
C ASN A 441 -5.46 -13.79 47.64
N LEU A 442 -4.82 -14.92 47.31
CA LEU A 442 -4.66 -15.37 45.93
C LEU A 442 -5.95 -16.03 45.40
N ASN A 443 -5.99 -16.43 44.12
CA ASN A 443 -7.20 -16.84 43.38
C ASN A 443 -8.20 -15.67 43.18
N GLN A 444 -7.69 -14.51 42.79
CA GLN A 444 -8.44 -13.34 42.34
C GLN A 444 -7.66 -12.63 41.22
N ILE A 445 -8.34 -11.83 40.40
CA ILE A 445 -7.69 -10.92 39.44
C ILE A 445 -7.13 -9.72 40.20
N ILE A 446 -5.89 -9.36 39.89
CA ILE A 446 -5.09 -8.30 40.51
C ILE A 446 -4.58 -7.40 39.39
N GLU A 447 -4.99 -6.14 39.36
CA GLU A 447 -4.39 -5.11 38.50
C GLU A 447 -2.92 -4.92 38.91
N THR A 448 -1.98 -4.85 37.96
CA THR A 448 -0.54 -4.80 38.23
C THR A 448 0.00 -3.36 38.18
N PRO A 449 1.19 -3.06 38.72
CA PRO A 449 1.77 -1.72 38.71
C PRO A 449 1.84 -1.02 37.34
N LEU A 450 1.95 -1.77 36.24
CA LEU A 450 1.91 -1.24 34.88
C LEU A 450 0.50 -1.22 34.24
N GLY A 451 -0.55 -1.59 34.97
CA GLY A 451 -1.95 -1.60 34.49
C GLY A 451 -2.41 -2.89 33.82
N GLY A 452 -1.60 -3.96 33.84
CA GLY A 452 -2.03 -5.30 33.39
C GLY A 452 -2.89 -6.01 34.42
N PHE A 453 -3.30 -7.24 34.15
CA PHE A 453 -4.13 -8.06 35.05
C PHE A 453 -3.51 -9.43 35.30
N LEU A 454 -3.21 -9.74 36.56
CA LEU A 454 -2.68 -11.02 37.04
C LEU A 454 -3.74 -11.77 37.86
N GLU A 455 -4.18 -12.94 37.41
CA GLU A 455 -4.79 -13.96 38.28
C GLU A 455 -3.74 -15.04 38.57
N ILE A 456 -3.39 -15.22 39.85
CA ILE A 456 -2.46 -16.26 40.30
C ILE A 456 -3.11 -17.17 41.34
N GLN A 457 -2.94 -18.47 41.16
CA GLN A 457 -3.49 -19.51 42.01
C GLN A 457 -2.46 -20.03 43.02
N THR A 458 -2.94 -20.62 44.11
CA THR A 458 -2.08 -21.10 45.21
C THR A 458 -1.18 -22.28 44.82
N ASP A 459 -1.44 -22.94 43.69
CA ASP A 459 -0.69 -24.09 43.16
C ASP A 459 0.34 -23.71 42.07
N GLY A 460 0.57 -22.40 41.86
CA GLY A 460 1.53 -21.87 40.90
C GLY A 460 0.94 -21.46 39.55
N ASN A 461 -0.25 -21.94 39.19
CA ASN A 461 -0.88 -21.59 37.92
C ASN A 461 -1.21 -20.09 37.88
N PHE A 462 -0.85 -19.42 36.79
CA PHE A 462 -1.12 -17.99 36.61
C PHE A 462 -1.58 -17.66 35.19
N HIS A 463 -2.40 -16.62 35.11
CA HIS A 463 -2.82 -15.94 33.89
C HIS A 463 -2.46 -14.47 34.06
N TYR A 464 -1.67 -13.92 33.14
CA TYR A 464 -1.35 -12.49 33.07
C TYR A 464 -1.85 -11.93 31.75
N THR A 465 -2.46 -10.74 31.76
CA THR A 465 -2.78 -9.97 30.56
C THR A 465 -2.06 -8.62 30.65
N ALA A 466 -1.38 -8.21 29.59
CA ALA A 466 -0.76 -6.88 29.54
C ALA A 466 -1.82 -5.76 29.55
N PRO A 467 -1.45 -4.50 29.91
CA PRO A 467 -2.31 -3.34 29.65
C PRO A 467 -2.57 -3.16 28.14
N ASP A 468 -3.75 -2.66 27.78
CA ASP A 468 -4.13 -2.39 26.37
C ASP A 468 -3.33 -1.22 25.75
N ASP A 469 -2.77 -0.34 26.57
CA ASP A 469 -2.04 0.87 26.17
C ASP A 469 -0.82 1.06 27.09
N PHE A 470 0.38 0.81 26.57
CA PHE A 470 1.62 1.14 27.25
C PHE A 470 2.61 1.81 26.29
N THR A 471 2.96 3.07 26.58
CA THR A 471 3.91 3.85 25.75
C THR A 471 5.16 3.07 25.34
N ILE A 472 5.56 3.27 24.07
CA ILE A 472 6.69 2.65 23.37
C ILE A 472 7.93 2.43 24.27
N GLY A 473 8.54 1.26 24.12
CA GLY A 473 9.79 0.88 24.79
C GLY A 473 9.62 -0.35 25.70
N LYS A 474 10.71 -1.10 25.90
CA LYS A 474 10.70 -2.33 26.69
C LYS A 474 10.40 -2.02 28.16
N LYS A 475 9.24 -2.46 28.62
CA LYS A 475 8.83 -2.42 30.03
C LYS A 475 8.89 -3.82 30.62
N GLN A 476 8.93 -3.91 31.94
CA GLN A 476 9.03 -5.19 32.64
C GLN A 476 8.15 -5.13 33.89
N GLU A 477 7.14 -6.01 33.95
CA GLU A 477 6.33 -6.19 35.15
C GLU A 477 7.03 -7.20 36.07
N VAL A 478 7.22 -6.84 37.34
CA VAL A 478 8.03 -7.62 38.29
C VAL A 478 7.30 -7.79 39.61
N PHE A 479 7.14 -9.04 40.03
CA PHE A 479 6.57 -9.37 41.34
C PHE A 479 7.35 -10.46 42.07
N ASP A 480 7.54 -10.27 43.37
CA ASP A 480 8.04 -11.31 44.26
C ASP A 480 6.87 -12.26 44.61
N TYR A 481 7.16 -13.54 44.81
CA TYR A 481 6.25 -14.49 45.41
C TYR A 481 6.91 -15.21 46.59
N THR A 482 6.11 -15.77 47.49
CA THR A 482 6.63 -16.63 48.57
C THR A 482 5.82 -17.90 48.67
N VAL A 483 6.53 -19.01 48.50
CA VAL A 483 6.06 -20.38 48.70
C VAL A 483 6.35 -20.77 50.15
N SER A 484 5.41 -21.41 50.85
CA SER A 484 5.72 -21.99 52.16
C SER A 484 5.02 -23.31 52.48
N SER A 485 5.71 -24.08 53.30
CA SER A 485 5.23 -25.27 54.02
C SER A 485 5.14 -24.97 55.51
N ASP A 486 4.63 -25.91 56.31
CA ASP A 486 4.30 -25.73 57.74
C ASP A 486 5.44 -25.17 58.63
N GLU A 487 6.71 -25.34 58.25
CA GLU A 487 7.88 -24.86 58.99
C GLU A 487 8.89 -24.03 58.17
N GLN A 488 8.71 -23.87 56.84
CA GLN A 488 9.69 -23.23 55.96
C GLN A 488 9.07 -22.44 54.81
N SER A 489 9.62 -21.25 54.53
CA SER A 489 9.25 -20.38 53.41
C SER A 489 10.44 -20.04 52.53
N ALA A 490 10.24 -19.99 51.22
CA ALA A 490 11.20 -19.50 50.23
C ALA A 490 10.54 -18.44 49.34
N SER A 491 11.33 -17.49 48.84
CA SER A 491 10.86 -16.37 48.03
C SER A 491 11.73 -16.24 46.78
N ALA A 492 11.09 -15.92 45.65
CA ALA A 492 11.70 -15.66 44.35
C ALA A 492 10.88 -14.59 43.62
N SER A 493 11.36 -14.14 42.45
CA SER A 493 10.72 -13.07 41.67
C SER A 493 10.37 -13.57 40.26
N VAL A 494 9.22 -13.15 39.75
CA VAL A 494 8.78 -13.34 38.37
C VAL A 494 9.00 -12.03 37.62
N SER A 495 9.51 -12.13 36.40
CA SER A 495 9.69 -11.04 35.45
C SER A 495 8.86 -11.33 34.21
N ILE A 496 8.04 -10.38 33.77
CA ILE A 496 7.29 -10.45 32.51
C ILE A 496 7.72 -9.27 31.64
N ASP A 497 8.42 -9.56 30.54
CA ASP A 497 8.86 -8.54 29.59
C ASP A 497 7.70 -8.12 28.69
N LEU A 498 7.36 -6.84 28.74
CA LEU A 498 6.39 -6.18 27.87
C LEU A 498 7.16 -5.50 26.74
N ASN A 499 7.19 -6.17 25.58
CA ASN A 499 7.62 -5.54 24.33
C ASN A 499 6.36 -5.02 23.65
N ASP A 500 6.33 -3.72 23.37
CA ASP A 500 5.34 -3.16 22.46
C ASP A 500 5.60 -3.75 21.07
N ASN A 501 4.53 -4.15 20.40
CA ASN A 501 4.54 -4.74 19.06
C ASN A 501 3.55 -4.04 18.12
N LEU A 502 3.03 -2.88 18.51
CA LEU A 502 2.38 -1.98 17.57
C LEU A 502 3.42 -1.45 16.57
N PRO A 503 3.05 -1.30 15.28
CA PRO A 503 3.87 -0.55 14.35
C PRO A 503 3.89 0.94 14.72
N LEU A 504 5.04 1.59 14.55
CA LEU A 504 5.20 3.04 14.61
C LEU A 504 5.46 3.55 13.20
N ALA A 505 4.50 4.32 12.67
CA ALA A 505 4.71 5.12 11.47
C ALA A 505 5.17 6.54 11.85
N ASN A 506 6.08 7.13 11.06
CA ASN A 506 6.66 8.46 11.28
C ASN A 506 6.56 9.29 10.00
N ASP A 507 6.15 10.56 10.12
CA ASP A 507 5.95 11.44 8.97
C ASP A 507 7.21 11.58 8.09
N ASN A 508 7.03 11.56 6.76
CA ASN A 508 8.10 11.71 5.78
C ASN A 508 8.02 13.09 5.13
N ASP A 509 8.99 13.96 5.39
CA ASP A 509 9.07 15.28 4.76
C ASP A 509 10.21 15.34 3.74
N ASN A 510 9.89 15.56 2.46
CA ASN A 510 10.87 15.71 1.39
C ASN A 510 10.69 17.03 0.61
N TYR A 511 11.79 17.54 0.05
CA TYR A 511 11.87 18.86 -0.56
C TYR A 511 12.31 18.76 -2.03
N ILE A 512 11.59 19.46 -2.92
CA ILE A 512 11.79 19.40 -4.37
C ILE A 512 11.84 20.80 -4.97
N ASN A 513 12.72 20.99 -5.96
CA ASN A 513 12.87 22.25 -6.68
C ASN A 513 11.99 22.23 -7.93
N SER A 514 10.69 22.49 -7.78
CA SER A 514 9.66 22.42 -8.85
C SER A 514 9.81 23.39 -10.03
N GLY A 515 10.98 24.01 -10.21
CA GLY A 515 11.26 24.87 -11.35
C GLY A 515 10.81 26.33 -11.22
N LYS A 516 11.55 27.16 -11.95
CA LYS A 516 11.37 28.61 -12.24
C LYS A 516 12.39 29.10 -13.28
N GLY A 517 13.13 28.17 -13.89
CA GLY A 517 13.03 28.14 -15.33
C GLY A 517 11.55 28.06 -15.71
N ILE A 518 11.18 28.81 -16.74
CA ILE A 518 10.08 28.39 -17.61
C ILE A 518 10.65 27.10 -18.22
N HIS A 519 10.30 25.92 -17.70
CA HIS A 519 10.90 24.68 -18.20
C HIS A 519 10.31 24.41 -19.58
N GLN A 520 11.17 24.55 -20.59
CA GLN A 520 10.80 24.48 -22.00
C GLN A 520 11.54 23.28 -22.58
N TYR A 521 10.83 22.17 -22.81
CA TYR A 521 11.47 20.92 -23.25
C TYR A 521 11.32 20.74 -24.75
N ASN A 522 12.41 20.34 -25.40
CA ASN A 522 12.37 19.75 -26.73
C ASN A 522 12.50 18.24 -26.56
N LEU A 523 11.36 17.56 -26.54
CA LEU A 523 11.22 16.14 -26.29
C LEU A 523 11.27 15.36 -27.62
N VAL A 524 12.37 14.64 -27.86
CA VAL A 524 12.58 13.87 -29.09
C VAL A 524 12.41 12.38 -28.84
N LEU A 525 11.29 11.82 -29.30
CA LEU A 525 10.86 10.44 -29.05
C LEU A 525 11.17 9.56 -30.26
N ILE A 526 12.19 8.71 -30.16
CA ILE A 526 12.63 7.82 -31.23
C ILE A 526 12.04 6.44 -30.96
N LEU A 527 11.03 6.05 -31.74
CA LEU A 527 10.21 4.86 -31.48
C LEU A 527 10.42 3.79 -32.55
N ASP A 528 10.87 2.62 -32.12
CA ASP A 528 10.90 1.41 -32.94
C ASP A 528 9.48 0.89 -33.21
N ILE A 529 9.12 0.78 -34.48
CA ILE A 529 7.85 0.20 -34.96
C ILE A 529 8.08 -1.03 -35.86
N SER A 530 9.24 -1.68 -35.72
CA SER A 530 9.63 -2.87 -36.47
C SER A 530 8.86 -4.13 -36.06
N GLY A 531 8.95 -5.17 -36.90
CA GLY A 531 8.24 -6.44 -36.69
C GLY A 531 8.75 -7.31 -35.54
N SER A 532 9.77 -6.88 -34.78
CA SER A 532 10.18 -7.54 -33.53
C SER A 532 9.53 -6.89 -32.29
N MET A 533 9.11 -5.63 -32.40
CA MET A 533 8.27 -4.96 -31.38
C MET A 533 6.85 -5.55 -31.28
N ASP A 534 6.46 -6.43 -32.21
CA ASP A 534 5.27 -7.30 -32.11
C ASP A 534 5.43 -8.47 -31.13
N ALA A 535 6.65 -8.76 -30.66
CA ALA A 535 6.88 -9.79 -29.65
C ALA A 535 6.14 -9.44 -28.35
N LYS A 536 5.47 -10.44 -27.77
CA LYS A 536 4.63 -10.24 -26.58
C LYS A 536 5.37 -10.50 -25.28
N ILE A 537 5.15 -9.61 -24.32
CA ILE A 537 5.56 -9.71 -22.92
C ILE A 537 4.29 -9.47 -22.09
N TYR A 538 3.98 -10.38 -21.16
CA TYR A 538 2.78 -10.33 -20.30
C TYR A 538 1.46 -10.00 -21.04
N ASN A 539 1.23 -10.68 -22.17
CA ASN A 539 0.11 -10.52 -23.12
C ASN A 539 0.07 -9.22 -23.95
N HIS A 540 0.79 -8.15 -23.60
CA HIS A 540 0.95 -6.96 -24.43
C HIS A 540 2.11 -7.17 -25.41
N SER A 541 2.15 -6.48 -26.54
CA SER A 541 3.34 -6.37 -27.39
C SER A 541 4.28 -5.27 -26.87
N ARG A 542 5.56 -5.36 -27.20
CA ARG A 542 6.55 -4.30 -26.86
C ARG A 542 6.12 -2.95 -27.41
N LEU A 543 5.52 -2.91 -28.61
CA LEU A 543 4.99 -1.66 -29.16
C LEU A 543 3.85 -1.09 -28.32
N GLU A 544 2.91 -1.91 -27.86
CA GLU A 544 1.83 -1.47 -26.96
C GLU A 544 2.41 -0.93 -25.63
N MET A 545 3.37 -1.64 -25.03
CA MET A 545 4.10 -1.19 -23.82
C MET A 545 4.83 0.15 -24.01
N ALA A 546 5.51 0.32 -25.15
CA ALA A 546 6.22 1.55 -25.48
C ALA A 546 5.25 2.73 -25.70
N GLN A 547 4.11 2.48 -26.34
CA GLN A 547 3.08 3.49 -26.58
C GLN A 547 2.45 3.97 -25.26
N ASP A 548 2.06 3.06 -24.37
CA ASP A 548 1.41 3.38 -23.10
C ASP A 548 2.36 4.17 -22.17
N ALA A 549 3.66 3.82 -22.13
CA ALA A 549 4.67 4.53 -21.35
C ALA A 549 5.01 5.92 -21.95
N LEU A 550 5.15 6.03 -23.28
CA LEU A 550 5.39 7.32 -23.93
C LEU A 550 4.25 8.32 -23.74
N ILE A 551 3.00 7.86 -23.68
CA ILE A 551 1.84 8.72 -23.40
C ILE A 551 1.95 9.31 -22.00
N GLN A 552 2.21 8.48 -20.98
CA GLN A 552 2.37 8.94 -19.59
C GLN A 552 3.54 9.92 -19.41
N LEU A 553 4.63 9.73 -20.18
CA LEU A 553 5.79 10.62 -20.21
C LEU A 553 5.45 11.96 -20.88
N ILE A 554 4.77 11.96 -22.04
CA ILE A 554 4.28 13.17 -22.71
C ILE A 554 3.33 13.95 -21.80
N ASP A 555 2.41 13.27 -21.11
CA ASP A 555 1.50 13.88 -20.15
C ASP A 555 2.26 14.58 -19.01
N GLN A 556 3.34 13.97 -18.51
CA GLN A 556 4.09 14.54 -17.40
C GLN A 556 4.96 15.72 -17.83
N TYR A 557 5.57 15.67 -19.02
CA TYR A 557 6.21 16.85 -19.61
C TYR A 557 5.20 17.97 -19.92
N GLU A 558 3.95 17.67 -20.31
CA GLU A 558 2.89 18.68 -20.48
C GLU A 558 2.45 19.33 -19.15
N LEU A 559 2.58 18.62 -18.01
CA LEU A 559 2.26 19.14 -16.66
C LEU A 559 3.43 19.91 -16.01
N MET A 560 4.67 19.58 -16.35
CA MET A 560 5.88 20.22 -15.79
C MET A 560 6.35 21.44 -16.59
N SER A 561 5.98 21.55 -17.88
CA SER A 561 6.48 22.61 -18.77
C SER A 561 5.55 23.81 -18.92
N ASP A 562 6.13 24.94 -19.33
CA ASP A 562 5.37 26.10 -19.82
C ASP A 562 5.32 26.15 -21.36
N GLU A 563 6.25 25.47 -22.05
CA GLU A 563 6.24 25.28 -23.50
C GLU A 563 6.89 23.92 -23.86
N LEU A 564 6.19 23.09 -24.62
CA LEU A 564 6.64 21.74 -24.97
C LEU A 564 6.71 21.57 -26.48
N ALA A 565 7.93 21.45 -27.01
CA ALA A 565 8.17 20.99 -28.37
C ALA A 565 8.33 19.46 -28.36
N ILE A 566 7.67 18.75 -29.29
CA ILE A 566 7.76 17.29 -29.38
C ILE A 566 8.06 16.89 -30.83
N THR A 567 9.13 16.12 -31.01
CA THR A 567 9.49 15.52 -32.31
C THR A 567 9.51 14.00 -32.17
N ILE A 568 8.72 13.29 -32.98
CA ILE A 568 8.63 11.83 -32.95
C ILE A 568 9.34 11.25 -34.17
N VAL A 569 10.38 10.44 -33.96
CA VAL A 569 11.15 9.74 -35.00
C VAL A 569 10.78 8.27 -35.00
N ALA A 570 9.77 7.89 -35.78
CA ALA A 570 9.36 6.50 -35.92
C ALA A 570 10.24 5.76 -36.93
N PHE A 571 10.70 4.54 -36.60
CA PHE A 571 11.61 3.79 -37.47
C PHE A 571 11.37 2.27 -37.51
N ALA A 572 11.75 1.65 -38.63
CA ALA A 572 11.72 0.20 -38.84
C ALA A 572 12.62 -0.19 -40.05
N SER A 573 12.02 -0.80 -41.08
CA SER A 573 12.67 -1.33 -42.27
C SER A 573 12.49 -0.40 -43.48
N GLY A 574 13.57 -0.09 -44.21
CA GLY A 574 13.51 0.71 -45.44
C GLY A 574 14.81 0.70 -46.25
N ASP A 575 14.72 1.13 -47.51
CA ASP A 575 15.87 1.27 -48.42
C ASP A 575 16.68 2.53 -48.09
N GLY A 576 17.83 2.35 -47.42
CA GLY A 576 18.61 3.45 -46.85
C GLY A 576 17.77 4.30 -45.88
N LEU A 577 18.04 5.61 -45.85
CA LEU A 577 17.41 6.59 -44.95
C LEU A 577 15.86 6.70 -45.03
N ALA A 578 15.20 5.92 -45.89
CA ALA A 578 13.75 5.72 -45.86
C ALA A 578 13.28 4.75 -44.73
N GLY A 579 14.20 4.22 -43.92
CA GLY A 579 13.88 3.36 -42.77
C GLY A 579 13.32 4.09 -41.54
N ALA A 580 13.36 5.43 -41.50
CA ALA A 580 12.82 6.25 -40.42
C ALA A 580 12.13 7.52 -40.95
N PHE A 581 11.28 8.13 -40.13
CA PHE A 581 10.55 9.36 -40.44
C PHE A 581 10.37 10.22 -39.19
N SER A 582 10.69 11.52 -39.29
CA SER A 582 10.52 12.50 -38.21
C SER A 582 9.22 13.30 -38.37
N TYR A 583 8.51 13.48 -37.26
CA TYR A 583 7.25 14.24 -37.16
C TYR A 583 7.33 15.24 -36.00
N ALA A 584 7.40 16.54 -36.31
CA ALA A 584 7.21 17.59 -35.31
C ALA A 584 5.70 17.74 -35.02
N ALA A 585 5.28 17.46 -33.79
CA ALA A 585 3.89 17.52 -33.37
C ALA A 585 3.45 18.97 -33.11
N THR A 586 2.16 19.25 -33.29
CA THR A 586 1.58 20.59 -33.11
C THR A 586 1.05 20.87 -31.70
N SER A 587 1.00 19.84 -30.85
CA SER A 587 0.64 19.87 -29.43
C SER A 587 0.95 18.52 -28.78
N ALA A 588 0.94 18.43 -27.45
CA ALA A 588 1.06 17.14 -26.74
C ALA A 588 -0.07 16.15 -27.12
N GLN A 589 -1.30 16.64 -27.35
CA GLN A 589 -2.37 15.76 -27.82
C GLN A 589 -2.12 15.23 -29.24
N ASP A 590 -1.57 16.04 -30.15
CA ASP A 590 -1.18 15.61 -31.49
C ASP A 590 -0.01 14.60 -31.44
N ALA A 591 0.89 14.74 -30.46
CA ALA A 591 1.93 13.76 -30.17
C ALA A 591 1.36 12.42 -29.65
N ARG A 592 0.48 12.44 -28.65
CA ARG A 592 -0.26 11.24 -28.16
C ARG A 592 -1.01 10.55 -29.29
N ASP A 593 -1.78 11.33 -30.04
CA ASP A 593 -2.51 10.87 -31.22
C ASP A 593 -1.58 10.28 -32.30
N TYR A 594 -0.31 10.71 -32.38
CA TYR A 594 0.68 10.17 -33.32
C TYR A 594 1.38 8.91 -32.78
N VAL A 595 1.75 8.86 -31.49
CA VAL A 595 2.34 7.67 -30.85
C VAL A 595 1.46 6.44 -31.07
N LEU A 596 0.13 6.58 -30.96
CA LEU A 596 -0.83 5.49 -31.17
C LEU A 596 -0.98 5.04 -32.66
N ARG A 597 -0.46 5.77 -33.65
CA ARG A 597 -0.71 5.54 -35.09
C ARG A 597 0.18 4.46 -35.72
N ARG A 598 0.01 3.20 -35.31
CA ARG A 598 0.75 2.04 -35.87
C ARG A 598 0.74 1.89 -37.41
N ASN A 599 -0.22 2.46 -38.14
CA ASN A 599 -0.36 2.27 -39.60
C ASN A 599 -0.72 3.55 -40.40
N ALA A 600 -0.66 4.76 -39.81
CA ALA A 600 -1.29 5.94 -40.43
C ALA A 600 -0.45 6.68 -41.50
N HIS A 601 0.79 6.25 -41.77
CA HIS A 601 1.78 6.89 -42.67
C HIS A 601 1.42 6.81 -44.18
N ALA A 602 0.15 6.98 -44.54
CA ALA A 602 -0.38 6.90 -45.90
C ALA A 602 -1.07 8.20 -46.37
N GLN A 603 -1.34 9.17 -45.49
CA GLN A 603 -2.01 10.43 -45.85
C GLN A 603 -1.06 11.43 -46.51
N ASP A 604 0.13 11.67 -45.94
CA ASP A 604 1.06 12.73 -46.36
C ASP A 604 1.99 12.35 -47.53
N GLY A 605 1.66 11.30 -48.27
CA GLY A 605 2.31 10.95 -49.55
C GLY A 605 3.67 10.25 -49.48
N ILE A 606 4.27 10.11 -48.30
CA ILE A 606 5.47 9.28 -48.07
C ILE A 606 5.04 7.99 -47.38
N GLN A 607 4.89 6.90 -48.15
CA GLN A 607 4.56 5.59 -47.56
C GLN A 607 5.81 4.89 -47.02
N ILE A 608 5.92 4.82 -45.68
CA ILE A 608 6.72 3.80 -45.02
C ILE A 608 6.09 2.44 -45.37
N GLN A 609 6.80 1.61 -46.14
CA GLN A 609 6.23 0.37 -46.67
C GLN A 609 6.28 -0.77 -45.65
N MET A 610 5.32 -0.77 -44.72
CA MET A 610 4.85 -2.02 -44.10
C MET A 610 4.04 -2.83 -45.12
N GLN A 611 4.66 -3.25 -46.24
CA GLN A 611 3.96 -3.87 -47.36
C GLN A 611 3.54 -5.32 -47.07
N ASN A 612 2.32 -5.44 -46.56
CA ASN A 612 1.37 -6.54 -46.76
C ASN A 612 1.81 -7.96 -46.31
N PRO A 613 1.31 -8.43 -45.15
CA PRO A 613 1.49 -9.81 -44.68
C PRO A 613 1.15 -10.90 -45.70
N ASP A 614 0.17 -10.68 -46.57
CA ASP A 614 -0.35 -11.68 -47.51
C ASP A 614 0.58 -11.97 -48.71
N THR A 615 1.69 -11.23 -48.86
CA THR A 615 2.59 -11.37 -50.03
C THR A 615 3.77 -12.31 -49.81
N GLY A 616 4.10 -12.65 -48.57
CA GLY A 616 5.19 -13.57 -48.22
C GLY A 616 6.62 -13.08 -48.52
N ASN A 617 6.82 -11.86 -49.03
CA ASN A 617 8.13 -11.25 -49.20
C ASN A 617 8.54 -10.53 -47.90
N ALA A 618 9.51 -11.09 -47.19
CA ALA A 618 9.90 -10.63 -45.85
C ALA A 618 10.81 -9.37 -45.90
N LEU A 619 10.23 -8.19 -46.11
CA LEU A 619 10.92 -6.91 -45.96
C LEU A 619 10.62 -6.19 -44.64
N GLY A 620 9.47 -6.45 -43.99
CA GLY A 620 9.12 -5.93 -42.66
C GLY A 620 9.80 -6.67 -41.49
N ARG A 621 11.07 -7.03 -41.62
CA ARG A 621 11.87 -7.76 -40.61
C ARG A 621 13.22 -7.08 -40.35
N ALA A 622 13.22 -5.76 -40.32
CA ALA A 622 14.44 -4.97 -40.12
C ALA A 622 14.18 -3.71 -39.31
N THR A 623 15.24 -3.29 -38.64
CA THR A 623 15.29 -2.33 -37.55
C THR A 623 16.55 -1.50 -37.75
N HIS A 624 16.43 -0.36 -38.44
CA HIS A 624 17.58 0.41 -38.94
C HIS A 624 17.89 1.62 -38.04
N TYR A 625 18.66 1.40 -36.97
CA TYR A 625 19.08 2.45 -36.03
C TYR A 625 19.84 3.59 -36.74
N ASP A 626 20.70 3.27 -37.71
CA ASP A 626 21.46 4.26 -38.48
C ASP A 626 20.57 5.27 -39.23
N SER A 627 19.41 4.83 -39.71
CA SER A 627 18.37 5.71 -40.24
C SER A 627 17.73 6.58 -39.13
N ALA A 628 17.38 5.98 -37.99
CA ALA A 628 16.76 6.70 -36.88
C ALA A 628 17.67 7.80 -36.31
N LEU A 629 18.92 7.47 -36.01
CA LEU A 629 19.94 8.39 -35.51
C LEU A 629 20.23 9.53 -36.51
N TYR A 630 20.23 9.24 -37.82
CA TYR A 630 20.38 10.28 -38.85
C TYR A 630 19.23 11.30 -38.83
N HIS A 631 17.97 10.84 -38.86
CA HIS A 631 16.82 11.76 -38.85
C HIS A 631 16.71 12.53 -37.53
N THR A 632 17.04 11.89 -36.40
CA THR A 632 17.09 12.52 -35.07
C THR A 632 18.15 13.62 -35.04
N ARG A 633 19.38 13.34 -35.49
CA ARG A 633 20.44 14.35 -35.58
C ARG A 633 20.01 15.52 -36.47
N VAL A 634 19.39 15.27 -37.62
CA VAL A 634 18.96 16.33 -38.55
C VAL A 634 17.85 17.22 -37.94
N ALA A 635 16.99 16.68 -37.07
CA ALA A 635 16.03 17.48 -36.32
C ALA A 635 16.72 18.32 -35.23
N LEU A 636 17.49 17.67 -34.34
CA LEU A 636 18.21 18.36 -33.26
C LEU A 636 19.19 19.43 -33.78
N GLU A 637 19.87 19.19 -34.91
CA GLU A 637 20.73 20.19 -35.56
C GLU A 637 19.98 21.41 -36.11
N ALA A 638 18.67 21.29 -36.38
CA ALA A 638 17.83 22.43 -36.74
C ALA A 638 17.32 23.16 -35.50
N ASP A 639 16.91 22.43 -34.47
CA ASP A 639 16.34 22.98 -33.24
C ASP A 639 17.38 23.72 -32.39
N VAL A 640 18.54 23.10 -32.14
CA VAL A 640 19.65 23.67 -31.33
C VAL A 640 20.23 24.96 -31.94
N VAL A 641 20.01 25.21 -33.24
CA VAL A 641 20.43 26.45 -33.92
C VAL A 641 19.30 27.45 -34.14
N ASP A 642 18.05 27.15 -33.79
CA ASP A 642 16.96 28.12 -33.85
C ASP A 642 17.04 29.06 -32.62
N PRO A 643 17.17 30.39 -32.81
CA PRO A 643 17.13 31.36 -31.70
C PRO A 643 15.82 31.35 -30.89
N ALA A 644 14.75 30.72 -31.38
CA ALA A 644 13.53 30.47 -30.63
C ALA A 644 13.65 29.28 -29.67
N MET A 645 14.51 28.30 -29.96
CA MET A 645 14.69 27.10 -29.13
C MET A 645 16.01 27.10 -28.34
N ALA A 646 16.88 28.10 -28.53
CA ALA A 646 18.13 28.31 -27.77
C ALA A 646 17.96 28.64 -26.26
N HIS A 647 16.82 28.30 -25.67
CA HIS A 647 16.52 28.32 -24.23
C HIS A 647 15.76 27.06 -23.77
N PHE A 648 15.59 26.06 -24.65
CA PHE A 648 14.96 24.79 -24.34
C PHE A 648 16.02 23.79 -23.83
N GLU A 649 15.60 22.87 -22.98
CA GLU A 649 16.38 21.67 -22.63
C GLU A 649 16.00 20.54 -23.62
N HIS A 650 16.99 19.87 -24.20
CA HIS A 650 16.76 18.85 -25.23
C HIS A 650 16.84 17.46 -24.60
N ILE A 651 15.70 16.76 -24.51
CA ILE A 651 15.62 15.40 -23.98
C ILE A 651 15.28 14.43 -25.10
N VAL A 652 16.02 13.34 -25.21
CA VAL A 652 15.89 12.35 -26.29
C VAL A 652 15.67 10.96 -25.69
N TYR A 653 14.65 10.25 -26.15
CA TYR A 653 14.37 8.86 -25.74
C TYR A 653 14.45 7.92 -26.94
N PHE A 654 15.40 6.98 -26.93
CA PHE A 654 15.53 5.93 -27.95
C PHE A 654 14.94 4.62 -27.45
N ILE A 655 13.74 4.25 -27.91
CA ILE A 655 13.02 3.05 -27.44
C ILE A 655 13.04 1.95 -28.51
N SER A 656 13.64 0.80 -28.19
CA SER A 656 13.72 -0.38 -29.05
C SER A 656 13.94 -1.67 -28.23
N ASP A 657 13.81 -2.83 -28.88
CA ASP A 657 14.08 -4.14 -28.27
C ASP A 657 15.56 -4.54 -28.28
N GLY A 658 16.46 -3.67 -28.76
CA GLY A 658 17.89 -3.95 -28.76
C GLY A 658 18.37 -4.80 -29.94
N VAL A 659 17.52 -5.07 -30.93
CA VAL A 659 17.84 -5.96 -32.07
C VAL A 659 17.98 -5.18 -33.40
N PRO A 660 19.01 -4.32 -33.57
CA PRO A 660 19.25 -3.66 -34.85
C PRO A 660 19.59 -4.67 -35.94
N ASN A 661 18.93 -4.56 -37.09
CA ASN A 661 19.29 -5.36 -38.26
C ASN A 661 20.57 -4.81 -38.87
N THR A 662 21.59 -5.66 -38.90
CA THR A 662 22.97 -5.24 -39.14
C THR A 662 23.24 -4.40 -40.40
N TYR A 663 22.48 -4.53 -41.52
CA TYR A 663 22.73 -3.74 -42.75
C TYR A 663 21.48 -3.50 -43.61
N HIS A 664 21.35 -2.29 -44.18
CA HIS A 664 20.48 -2.01 -45.34
C HIS A 664 20.87 -2.87 -46.56
N THR A 665 22.16 -2.92 -46.91
CA THR A 665 22.73 -3.83 -47.92
C THR A 665 24.12 -4.33 -47.51
N ALA A 666 24.60 -5.41 -48.12
CA ALA A 666 25.96 -5.94 -47.89
C ALA A 666 27.11 -4.98 -48.30
N THR A 667 26.80 -3.81 -48.87
CA THR A 667 27.75 -2.71 -49.13
C THR A 667 27.78 -1.66 -48.02
N ASP A 668 26.75 -1.58 -47.18
CA ASP A 668 26.59 -0.55 -46.14
C ASP A 668 27.24 -0.96 -44.80
N GLN A 669 27.93 -2.10 -44.77
CA GLN A 669 28.76 -2.56 -43.65
C GLN A 669 29.90 -1.59 -43.29
N ALA A 670 30.22 -0.63 -44.15
CA ALA A 670 31.13 0.49 -43.86
C ALA A 670 30.42 1.76 -43.35
N ALA A 671 29.10 1.87 -43.50
CA ALA A 671 28.31 3.03 -43.09
C ALA A 671 27.83 2.93 -41.64
N TRP A 672 27.50 1.74 -41.14
CA TRP A 672 27.04 1.54 -39.75
C TRP A 672 27.99 2.18 -38.71
N PRO A 673 29.33 1.93 -38.73
CA PRO A 673 30.24 2.56 -37.77
C PRO A 673 30.40 4.08 -37.97
N GLN A 674 29.98 4.62 -39.12
CA GLN A 674 30.07 6.03 -39.45
C GLN A 674 28.81 6.81 -39.06
N ALA A 675 27.62 6.23 -39.22
CA ALA A 675 26.40 6.76 -38.60
C ALA A 675 26.53 6.72 -37.08
N TRP A 676 27.08 5.63 -36.56
CA TRP A 676 27.44 5.45 -35.16
C TRP A 676 28.37 6.55 -34.63
N SER A 677 29.58 6.67 -35.19
CA SER A 677 30.51 7.70 -34.73
C SER A 677 29.95 9.10 -34.95
N SER A 678 29.15 9.31 -36.00
CA SER A 678 28.47 10.57 -36.26
C SER A 678 27.38 10.94 -35.24
N TRP A 679 26.84 9.98 -34.48
CA TRP A 679 25.94 10.26 -33.37
C TRP A 679 26.75 10.67 -32.14
N GLN A 680 27.74 9.86 -31.77
CA GLN A 680 28.64 10.13 -30.65
C GLN A 680 29.48 11.41 -30.83
N ASP A 681 29.93 11.72 -32.06
CA ASP A 681 30.59 12.99 -32.40
C ASP A 681 29.63 14.19 -32.28
N PHE A 682 28.31 13.98 -32.41
CA PHE A 682 27.29 15.03 -32.28
C PHE A 682 26.93 15.29 -30.80
N ILE A 683 26.73 14.23 -30.00
CA ILE A 683 26.34 14.36 -28.59
C ILE A 683 27.52 14.50 -27.61
N HIS A 684 28.76 14.20 -28.02
CA HIS A 684 29.94 14.33 -27.14
C HIS A 684 31.10 15.22 -27.68
N ASP A 685 31.26 15.48 -28.99
CA ASP A 685 32.44 16.25 -29.48
C ASP A 685 32.25 17.77 -29.48
N THR A 686 32.77 18.40 -28.43
CA THR A 686 32.91 19.85 -28.19
C THR A 686 33.85 20.60 -29.19
N LYS A 687 33.95 20.14 -30.44
CA LYS A 687 34.79 20.70 -31.53
C LYS A 687 34.07 20.91 -32.86
N THR A 688 32.79 20.55 -32.99
CA THR A 688 31.97 21.00 -34.12
C THR A 688 31.70 22.52 -34.01
N GLN A 689 31.11 23.16 -35.03
CA GLN A 689 30.98 24.63 -35.05
C GLN A 689 29.74 25.18 -34.30
N VAL A 690 29.14 24.37 -33.43
CA VAL A 690 28.15 24.81 -32.44
C VAL A 690 28.90 25.47 -31.26
N PRO A 691 28.43 26.61 -30.70
CA PRO A 691 29.04 27.18 -29.50
C PRO A 691 28.98 26.18 -28.33
N ASN A 692 30.10 25.99 -27.61
CA ASN A 692 30.25 24.96 -26.57
C ASN A 692 29.15 24.90 -25.48
N ALA A 693 28.43 26.00 -25.24
CA ALA A 693 27.36 26.09 -24.23
C ALA A 693 25.98 25.59 -24.70
N LEU A 694 25.87 24.92 -25.87
CA LEU A 694 24.62 24.39 -26.43
C LEU A 694 24.68 22.88 -26.75
N VAL A 695 25.75 22.19 -26.34
CA VAL A 695 25.89 20.73 -26.49
C VAL A 695 25.86 20.03 -25.12
N GLU A 696 26.20 20.74 -24.06
CA GLU A 696 26.08 20.31 -22.64
C GLU A 696 24.61 20.29 -22.15
N SER A 697 23.63 20.21 -23.07
CA SER A 697 22.19 20.34 -22.82
C SER A 697 21.33 19.41 -23.69
N ILE A 698 21.90 18.26 -24.11
CA ILE A 698 21.21 17.19 -24.84
C ILE A 698 21.34 15.89 -24.04
N ASN A 699 20.27 15.51 -23.33
CA ASN A 699 20.22 14.30 -22.52
C ASN A 699 19.60 13.17 -23.35
N VAL A 700 20.34 12.09 -23.59
CA VAL A 700 19.92 10.98 -24.48
C VAL A 700 19.78 9.70 -23.68
N PHE A 701 18.53 9.27 -23.46
CA PHE A 701 18.20 8.01 -22.83
C PHE A 701 18.08 6.88 -23.87
N ALA A 702 18.82 5.80 -23.67
CA ALA A 702 18.71 4.58 -24.49
C ALA A 702 17.90 3.53 -23.72
N VAL A 703 16.75 3.15 -24.26
CA VAL A 703 15.70 2.41 -23.55
C VAL A 703 15.52 1.03 -24.17
N GLY A 704 15.93 0.00 -23.44
CA GLY A 704 15.64 -1.39 -23.80
C GLY A 704 14.23 -1.78 -23.41
N ILE A 705 13.52 -2.53 -24.27
CA ILE A 705 12.20 -3.11 -23.94
C ILE A 705 12.16 -4.65 -24.02
N ASP A 706 13.30 -5.29 -24.32
CA ASP A 706 13.47 -6.74 -24.20
C ASP A 706 14.07 -7.08 -22.82
N PRO A 707 13.48 -8.00 -22.03
CA PRO A 707 14.07 -8.48 -20.78
C PRO A 707 15.33 -9.34 -20.97
N ASP A 708 15.72 -9.70 -22.20
CA ASP A 708 17.04 -10.30 -22.45
C ASP A 708 18.16 -9.23 -22.41
N GLU A 709 18.85 -9.15 -21.27
CA GLU A 709 19.97 -8.23 -21.02
C GLU A 709 21.04 -8.28 -22.13
N SER A 710 21.23 -9.42 -22.81
CA SER A 710 22.24 -9.56 -23.86
C SER A 710 21.94 -8.73 -25.12
N LEU A 711 20.71 -8.21 -25.25
CA LEU A 711 20.27 -7.31 -26.32
C LEU A 711 20.47 -5.83 -25.97
N ARG A 712 21.01 -5.50 -24.79
CA ARG A 712 21.28 -4.10 -24.41
C ARG A 712 22.54 -3.53 -25.06
N SER A 713 23.53 -4.34 -25.41
CA SER A 713 24.83 -3.83 -25.91
C SER A 713 24.79 -3.01 -27.22
N PRO A 714 23.83 -3.23 -28.14
CA PRO A 714 23.61 -2.31 -29.28
C PRO A 714 22.92 -0.98 -28.92
N LEU A 715 22.37 -0.84 -27.71
CA LEU A 715 21.77 0.39 -27.16
C LEU A 715 22.75 1.18 -26.30
N GLU A 716 23.60 0.52 -25.49
CA GLU A 716 24.52 1.16 -24.51
C GLU A 716 25.10 2.49 -25.00
N PRO A 717 25.77 2.56 -26.18
CA PRO A 717 26.54 3.74 -26.54
C PRO A 717 25.74 4.71 -27.45
N ILE A 718 24.41 4.54 -27.56
CA ILE A 718 23.47 5.56 -28.06
C ILE A 718 23.26 6.65 -27.00
N ALA A 719 23.29 6.25 -25.73
CA ALA A 719 23.02 7.11 -24.58
C ALA A 719 24.09 8.20 -24.39
N SER A 720 23.78 9.22 -23.59
CA SER A 720 24.75 10.25 -23.19
C SER A 720 25.90 9.66 -22.36
N ASP A 721 25.61 8.69 -21.49
CA ASP A 721 26.52 7.95 -20.62
C ASP A 721 25.85 6.66 -20.11
N ASP A 722 26.52 5.93 -19.20
CA ASP A 722 26.03 4.65 -18.65
C ASP A 722 24.78 4.83 -17.76
N ASP A 723 24.58 5.99 -17.12
CA ASP A 723 23.43 6.26 -16.24
C ASP A 723 22.15 6.58 -17.03
N HIS A 724 22.30 6.95 -18.31
CA HIS A 724 21.19 7.19 -19.25
C HIS A 724 20.68 5.91 -19.96
N ILE A 725 21.09 4.71 -19.53
CA ILE A 725 20.64 3.43 -20.11
C ILE A 725 19.45 2.90 -19.29
N ILE A 726 18.23 3.04 -19.81
CA ILE A 726 17.01 2.58 -19.12
C ILE A 726 16.81 1.08 -19.33
N GLU A 727 16.77 0.34 -18.22
CA GLU A 727 16.42 -1.08 -18.19
C GLU A 727 14.91 -1.31 -18.12
N PRO A 728 14.35 -2.27 -18.88
CA PRO A 728 12.97 -2.69 -18.69
C PRO A 728 12.86 -3.53 -17.42
N GLY A 729 12.07 -3.05 -16.46
CA GLY A 729 11.63 -3.89 -15.35
C GLY A 729 10.80 -5.09 -15.83
N SER A 730 10.59 -6.06 -14.95
CA SER A 730 9.98 -7.34 -15.31
C SER A 730 8.46 -7.29 -15.63
N GLN A 731 7.84 -6.11 -15.67
CA GLN A 731 6.39 -5.91 -15.89
C GLN A 731 6.05 -4.62 -16.67
N LEU A 732 4.79 -4.52 -17.15
CA LEU A 732 4.27 -3.32 -17.85
C LEU A 732 4.37 -2.04 -17.01
N PHE A 733 3.88 -2.07 -15.76
CA PHE A 733 3.91 -0.90 -14.88
C PHE A 733 5.36 -0.46 -14.60
N THR A 734 6.26 -1.41 -14.35
CA THR A 734 7.69 -1.12 -14.14
C THR A 734 8.37 -0.49 -15.35
N PHE A 735 7.89 -0.72 -16.59
CA PHE A 735 8.43 -0.03 -17.77
C PHE A 735 7.99 1.44 -17.80
N SER A 736 6.72 1.74 -17.51
CA SER A 736 6.23 3.12 -17.44
C SER A 736 6.92 3.89 -16.30
N GLN A 737 7.04 3.27 -15.13
CA GLN A 737 7.78 3.75 -13.97
C GLN A 737 9.24 4.11 -14.33
N LYS A 738 9.98 3.19 -14.97
CA LYS A 738 11.38 3.39 -15.36
C LYS A 738 11.60 4.53 -16.37
N LEU A 739 10.60 4.91 -17.16
CA LEU A 739 10.66 6.13 -17.97
C LEU A 739 10.38 7.38 -17.11
N LEU A 740 9.40 7.34 -16.19
CA LEU A 740 9.10 8.45 -15.30
C LEU A 740 10.22 8.74 -14.28
N GLU A 741 11.01 7.73 -13.89
CA GLU A 741 12.22 7.89 -13.06
C GLU A 741 13.29 8.79 -13.71
N THR A 742 13.26 8.97 -15.02
CA THR A 742 14.20 9.86 -15.74
C THR A 742 13.73 11.30 -15.86
N LEU A 743 12.59 11.65 -15.25
CA LEU A 743 12.11 13.03 -15.24
C LEU A 743 13.02 13.90 -14.35
N PRO A 744 13.43 15.09 -14.84
CA PRO A 744 14.18 16.04 -14.03
C PRO A 744 13.35 16.49 -12.82
N ASP A 745 14.02 16.81 -11.72
CA ASP A 745 13.39 17.21 -10.45
C ASP A 745 12.27 16.25 -10.00
N SER A 746 12.52 14.93 -10.03
CA SER A 746 11.67 13.90 -9.40
C SER A 746 12.31 13.34 -8.11
N ILE A 747 11.49 12.82 -7.19
CA ILE A 747 11.95 12.18 -5.94
C ILE A 747 11.59 10.70 -5.98
N LEU A 748 12.59 9.84 -5.78
CA LEU A 748 12.42 8.44 -5.38
C LEU A 748 12.67 8.32 -3.86
N GLY A 749 11.88 7.50 -3.17
CA GLY A 749 12.11 7.15 -1.76
C GLY A 749 11.24 5.98 -1.31
N ASN A 750 11.28 5.65 -0.01
CA ASN A 750 10.31 4.75 0.61
C ASN A 750 9.72 5.42 1.86
N VAL A 751 8.40 5.35 2.06
CA VAL A 751 7.75 5.92 3.26
C VAL A 751 8.08 5.14 4.54
N LEU A 752 8.63 3.93 4.42
CA LEU A 752 8.93 3.03 5.54
C LEU A 752 10.37 3.11 6.05
N ASP A 753 11.25 3.94 5.45
CA ASP A 753 12.69 4.01 5.79
C ASP A 753 12.95 4.58 7.21
N ASN A 754 12.01 5.37 7.74
CA ASN A 754 11.99 5.95 9.08
C ASN A 754 10.99 5.25 10.04
N ASP A 755 10.19 4.30 9.56
CA ASP A 755 9.20 3.57 10.35
C ASP A 755 9.85 2.48 11.22
N LEU A 756 9.11 2.00 12.23
CA LEU A 756 9.53 0.90 13.09
C LEU A 756 8.42 -0.14 13.25
N PHE A 757 8.66 -1.32 12.69
CA PHE A 757 7.77 -2.48 12.72
C PHE A 757 8.51 -3.73 13.21
N TYR A 758 7.76 -4.66 13.83
CA TYR A 758 8.30 -5.89 14.42
C TYR A 758 8.08 -7.14 13.55
N SER A 759 7.13 -7.11 12.62
CA SER A 759 6.98 -8.08 11.52
C SER A 759 7.89 -7.71 10.34
N GLN A 760 8.09 -8.60 9.36
CA GLN A 760 8.65 -8.22 8.04
C GLN A 760 7.53 -7.99 7.00
N ASP A 761 6.29 -8.04 7.47
CA ASP A 761 5.08 -8.26 6.69
C ASP A 761 4.16 -7.03 6.71
N ALA A 762 4.54 -5.99 7.47
CA ALA A 762 3.89 -4.69 7.43
C ALA A 762 3.93 -4.06 6.02
N LYS A 763 2.81 -3.48 5.59
CA LYS A 763 2.62 -2.88 4.25
C LYS A 763 1.85 -1.58 4.31
N VAL A 764 2.05 -0.72 3.31
CA VAL A 764 1.17 0.42 3.04
C VAL A 764 -0.14 -0.12 2.44
N SER A 765 -1.22 -0.01 3.20
CA SER A 765 -2.54 -0.55 2.85
C SER A 765 -3.45 0.45 2.13
N LYS A 766 -3.19 1.74 2.33
CA LYS A 766 -4.05 2.84 1.88
C LYS A 766 -3.24 4.14 1.81
N ILE A 767 -3.65 5.03 0.91
CA ILE A 767 -3.23 6.44 0.87
C ILE A 767 -4.47 7.35 0.83
N SER A 768 -4.34 8.57 1.34
CA SER A 768 -5.37 9.60 1.30
C SER A 768 -4.77 11.01 1.22
N PHE A 769 -5.51 11.95 0.65
CA PHE A 769 -5.11 13.35 0.53
C PHE A 769 -6.35 14.27 0.56
N THR A 770 -6.15 15.58 0.66
CA THR A 770 -7.25 16.56 0.73
C THR A 770 -7.41 17.38 -0.56
N VAL A 771 -8.64 17.69 -0.92
CA VAL A 771 -9.02 18.46 -2.13
C VAL A 771 -10.33 19.22 -1.88
N GLN A 772 -10.61 20.27 -2.67
CA GLN A 772 -11.82 21.08 -2.49
C GLN A 772 -13.13 20.35 -2.88
N ASP A 773 -13.06 19.34 -3.75
CA ASP A 773 -14.19 18.51 -4.19
C ASP A 773 -13.70 17.10 -4.51
N ALA A 774 -13.81 16.18 -3.55
CA ALA A 774 -13.26 14.83 -3.67
C ALA A 774 -13.97 13.99 -4.75
N VAL A 775 -15.31 14.02 -4.83
CA VAL A 775 -16.07 13.37 -5.90
C VAL A 775 -15.75 13.97 -7.27
N GLY A 776 -15.62 15.30 -7.35
CA GLY A 776 -15.19 15.99 -8.58
C GLY A 776 -13.79 15.56 -9.02
N PHE A 777 -12.84 15.47 -8.09
CA PHE A 777 -11.45 15.05 -8.36
C PHE A 777 -11.38 13.59 -8.83
N ILE A 778 -12.05 12.67 -8.11
CA ILE A 778 -12.12 11.24 -8.46
C ILE A 778 -12.70 11.06 -9.87
N SER A 779 -13.83 11.74 -10.17
CA SER A 779 -14.48 11.64 -11.48
C SER A 779 -13.72 12.31 -12.62
N THR A 780 -12.82 13.26 -12.33
CA THR A 780 -11.99 13.95 -13.35
C THR A 780 -10.77 13.11 -13.71
N HIS A 781 -10.20 12.39 -12.74
CA HIS A 781 -8.98 11.60 -12.89
C HIS A 781 -9.24 10.08 -13.00
N HIS A 782 -10.50 9.67 -13.12
CA HIS A 782 -10.94 8.27 -13.25
C HIS A 782 -10.49 7.32 -12.12
N LEU A 783 -10.30 7.87 -10.91
CA LEU A 783 -9.84 7.12 -9.74
C LEU A 783 -10.90 6.17 -9.18
N ASP A 784 -12.15 6.26 -9.65
CA ASP A 784 -13.22 5.31 -9.34
C ASP A 784 -12.90 3.90 -9.87
N LEU A 785 -12.15 3.80 -10.98
CA LEU A 785 -11.61 2.54 -11.50
C LEU A 785 -10.57 1.89 -10.56
N MET A 786 -9.97 2.69 -9.69
CA MET A 786 -8.94 2.30 -8.71
C MET A 786 -9.53 2.14 -7.31
N GLY A 787 -10.87 2.11 -7.18
CA GLY A 787 -11.56 1.97 -5.91
C GLY A 787 -11.50 3.22 -5.01
N ALA A 788 -11.12 4.39 -5.54
CA ALA A 788 -11.02 5.60 -4.76
C ALA A 788 -12.40 6.06 -4.22
N VAL A 789 -12.45 6.43 -2.94
CA VAL A 789 -13.65 6.91 -2.26
C VAL A 789 -13.45 8.32 -1.71
N ALA A 790 -14.48 9.14 -1.84
CA ALA A 790 -14.57 10.43 -1.16
C ALA A 790 -15.02 10.21 0.30
N ASN A 791 -14.50 11.01 1.23
CA ASN A 791 -14.96 11.00 2.61
C ASN A 791 -16.37 11.63 2.76
N ALA A 792 -16.97 11.52 3.96
CA ALA A 792 -18.32 12.00 4.24
C ALA A 792 -18.50 13.55 4.15
N HIS A 793 -17.41 14.32 4.06
CA HIS A 793 -17.44 15.77 3.91
C HIS A 793 -17.14 16.24 2.48
N ASN A 794 -16.75 15.32 1.58
CA ASN A 794 -16.30 15.57 0.21
C ASN A 794 -15.01 16.41 0.11
N ASP A 795 -14.15 16.40 1.14
CA ASP A 795 -12.91 17.17 1.22
C ASP A 795 -11.63 16.31 1.25
N SER A 796 -11.76 14.98 1.23
CA SER A 796 -10.63 14.04 1.10
C SER A 796 -10.95 12.87 0.18
N VAL A 797 -9.94 12.49 -0.62
CA VAL A 797 -9.89 11.27 -1.43
C VAL A 797 -9.11 10.21 -0.64
N SER A 798 -9.55 8.95 -0.74
CA SER A 798 -8.93 7.78 -0.10
C SER A 798 -8.87 6.64 -1.11
N ILE A 799 -7.70 6.00 -1.26
CA ILE A 799 -7.48 4.88 -2.20
C ILE A 799 -6.78 3.75 -1.44
N SER A 800 -7.27 2.52 -1.58
CA SER A 800 -6.58 1.32 -1.09
C SER A 800 -5.51 0.89 -2.08
N LEU A 801 -4.37 0.41 -1.58
CA LEU A 801 -3.30 -0.07 -2.45
C LEU A 801 -3.52 -1.54 -2.86
N PRO A 802 -2.98 -1.98 -4.01
CA PRO A 802 -2.98 -3.39 -4.40
C PRO A 802 -2.22 -4.27 -3.40
N ILE A 803 -2.58 -5.55 -3.30
CA ILE A 803 -1.94 -6.52 -2.38
C ILE A 803 -0.77 -7.27 -3.05
N ASP A 804 -0.72 -7.26 -4.38
CA ASP A 804 0.26 -7.94 -5.24
C ASP A 804 1.58 -7.16 -5.43
N GLY A 805 1.67 -5.93 -4.94
CA GLY A 805 2.87 -5.07 -5.03
C GLY A 805 2.88 -4.13 -6.25
N ASP A 806 1.79 -4.05 -7.01
CA ASP A 806 1.68 -3.15 -8.17
C ASP A 806 1.58 -1.67 -7.74
N TYR A 807 2.30 -0.79 -8.45
CA TYR A 807 2.29 0.66 -8.19
C TYR A 807 0.95 1.32 -8.52
N LEU A 808 0.42 2.04 -7.54
CA LEU A 808 -0.72 2.93 -7.69
C LEU A 808 -0.26 4.28 -8.26
N THR A 809 -0.71 4.67 -9.47
CA THR A 809 -0.35 5.97 -10.09
C THR A 809 -1.43 7.03 -9.84
N ILE A 810 -1.10 8.06 -9.06
CA ILE A 810 -2.05 9.02 -8.49
C ILE A 810 -1.75 10.44 -9.00
N PRO A 811 -2.65 11.08 -9.77
CA PRO A 811 -2.57 12.51 -10.03
C PRO A 811 -2.78 13.30 -8.75
N THR A 812 -1.91 14.28 -8.46
CA THR A 812 -1.88 14.94 -7.14
C THR A 812 -2.70 16.23 -7.10
N PRO A 813 -3.11 16.72 -5.92
CA PRO A 813 -3.78 18.02 -5.75
C PRO A 813 -3.07 19.20 -6.41
N LEU A 814 -1.73 19.16 -6.51
CA LEU A 814 -0.92 20.21 -7.12
C LEU A 814 -0.54 19.95 -8.60
N GLY A 815 -1.16 18.93 -9.22
CA GLY A 815 -0.99 18.62 -10.65
C GLY A 815 0.26 17.80 -10.99
N GLY A 816 0.91 17.21 -9.99
CA GLY A 816 1.97 16.21 -10.19
C GLY A 816 1.42 14.79 -10.34
N LYS A 817 2.32 13.81 -10.25
CA LYS A 817 2.00 12.38 -10.14
C LYS A 817 2.80 11.76 -9.00
N LEU A 818 2.11 10.99 -8.15
CA LEU A 818 2.71 10.11 -7.15
C LEU A 818 2.48 8.65 -7.59
N LEU A 819 3.55 7.90 -7.80
CA LEU A 819 3.51 6.44 -7.88
C LEU A 819 3.85 5.90 -6.48
N LEU A 820 3.10 4.93 -5.96
CA LEU A 820 3.36 4.30 -4.65
C LEU A 820 2.95 2.82 -4.68
N ASP A 821 3.82 1.93 -4.17
CA ASP A 821 3.51 0.50 -3.96
C ASP A 821 3.20 0.17 -2.48
N ASN A 822 2.84 -1.09 -2.20
CA ASN A 822 2.52 -1.54 -0.84
C ASN A 822 3.76 -1.88 0.01
N ASP A 823 4.94 -2.00 -0.61
CA ASP A 823 6.24 -2.04 0.05
C ASP A 823 6.73 -0.64 0.47
N GLY A 824 5.96 0.41 0.13
CA GLY A 824 6.16 1.80 0.51
C GLY A 824 7.07 2.60 -0.42
N TYR A 825 7.62 1.99 -1.48
CA TYR A 825 8.43 2.73 -2.44
C TYR A 825 7.56 3.67 -3.24
N TYR A 826 8.04 4.90 -3.43
CA TYR A 826 7.33 5.92 -4.17
C TYR A 826 8.24 6.69 -5.14
N LEU A 827 7.64 7.13 -6.25
CA LEU A 827 8.20 8.12 -7.16
C LEU A 827 7.23 9.30 -7.23
N TYR A 828 7.68 10.47 -6.80
CA TYR A 828 6.95 11.72 -6.95
C TYR A 828 7.53 12.55 -8.11
N ALA A 829 6.70 12.84 -9.11
CA ALA A 829 7.00 13.76 -10.20
C ALA A 829 6.15 15.04 -10.01
N PRO A 830 6.76 16.23 -9.91
CA PRO A 830 6.05 17.46 -9.56
C PRO A 830 5.14 17.95 -10.68
N GLY A 831 4.11 18.71 -10.30
CA GLY A 831 3.40 19.62 -11.21
C GLY A 831 4.03 21.01 -11.17
N LYS A 832 3.76 21.85 -12.17
CA LYS A 832 4.20 23.26 -12.17
C LYS A 832 3.54 24.04 -11.02
N VAL A 833 4.34 24.60 -10.11
CA VAL A 833 3.86 25.58 -9.10
C VAL A 833 4.57 26.93 -9.22
N GLU A 834 3.82 28.03 -9.08
CA GLU A 834 4.35 29.41 -9.21
C GLU A 834 4.75 30.04 -7.86
N GLN A 835 4.44 29.36 -6.76
CA GLN A 835 4.75 29.74 -5.38
C GLN A 835 5.09 28.48 -4.57
N GLU A 836 5.68 28.66 -3.39
CA GLU A 836 5.96 27.59 -2.42
C GLU A 836 4.65 26.92 -1.95
N LEU A 837 4.57 25.60 -2.07
CA LEU A 837 3.41 24.77 -1.74
C LEU A 837 3.84 23.38 -1.25
N THR A 838 3.02 22.71 -0.46
CA THR A 838 3.24 21.33 0.00
C THR A 838 2.13 20.43 -0.55
N ASP A 839 2.50 19.29 -1.13
CA ASP A 839 1.59 18.20 -1.48
C ASP A 839 1.62 17.18 -0.32
N SER A 840 0.51 17.01 0.39
CA SER A 840 0.42 16.22 1.63
C SER A 840 -0.49 15.01 1.48
N PHE A 841 0.04 13.82 1.78
CA PHE A 841 -0.66 12.54 1.67
C PHE A 841 -0.56 11.75 2.99
N THR A 842 -1.67 11.43 3.63
CA THR A 842 -1.70 10.50 4.76
C THR A 842 -1.69 9.06 4.25
N TYR A 843 -0.64 8.29 4.54
CA TYR A 843 -0.58 6.85 4.28
C TYR A 843 -1.01 6.06 5.51
N THR A 844 -1.53 4.84 5.30
CA THR A 844 -1.92 3.91 6.36
C THR A 844 -1.10 2.63 6.26
N LEU A 845 -0.15 2.45 7.16
CA LEU A 845 0.53 1.18 7.34
C LEU A 845 -0.37 0.20 8.11
N PHE A 846 -0.36 -1.06 7.69
CA PHE A 846 -1.06 -2.17 8.31
C PHE A 846 -0.07 -3.28 8.66
N ASP A 847 -0.15 -3.78 9.90
CA ASP A 847 0.53 -4.99 10.35
C ASP A 847 -0.53 -6.09 10.50
N ASP A 848 -0.37 -7.19 9.76
CA ASP A 848 -1.31 -8.31 9.69
C ASP A 848 -1.20 -9.26 10.90
N VAL A 849 -0.03 -9.32 11.53
CA VAL A 849 0.26 -10.14 12.71
C VAL A 849 -0.50 -9.64 13.94
N VAL A 850 -0.59 -8.31 14.13
CA VAL A 850 -1.42 -7.69 15.18
C VAL A 850 -2.79 -7.25 14.69
N ASN A 851 -3.03 -7.24 13.37
CA ASN A 851 -4.24 -6.74 12.70
C ASN A 851 -4.60 -5.30 13.14
N GLN A 852 -3.62 -4.39 13.01
CA GLN A 852 -3.79 -2.98 13.35
C GLN A 852 -3.24 -2.05 12.26
N SER A 853 -3.76 -0.83 12.24
CA SER A 853 -3.38 0.22 11.31
C SER A 853 -2.91 1.46 12.04
N VAL A 854 -1.84 2.07 11.55
CA VAL A 854 -1.33 3.38 11.96
C VAL A 854 -1.20 4.28 10.74
N ASN A 855 -1.23 5.59 10.96
CA ASN A 855 -1.11 6.59 9.88
C ASN A 855 0.09 7.51 10.15
N ALA A 856 0.71 7.98 9.08
CA ALA A 856 1.65 9.09 9.05
C ALA A 856 1.49 9.86 7.72
N ASP A 857 2.05 11.06 7.64
CA ASP A 857 1.95 11.94 6.47
C ASP A 857 3.24 11.95 5.65
N LEU A 858 3.12 11.70 4.35
CA LEU A 858 4.12 12.01 3.33
C LEU A 858 3.88 13.44 2.83
N ASN A 859 4.82 14.34 3.10
CA ASN A 859 4.79 15.74 2.70
C ASN A 859 5.87 16.02 1.66
N ILE A 860 5.48 16.52 0.49
CA ILE A 860 6.38 16.95 -0.57
C ILE A 860 6.32 18.46 -0.74
N HIS A 861 7.37 19.16 -0.31
CA HIS A 861 7.48 20.62 -0.38
C HIS A 861 8.08 21.06 -1.71
N LEU A 862 7.31 21.82 -2.50
CA LEU A 862 7.64 22.29 -3.82
C LEU A 862 8.10 23.76 -3.78
N TYR A 863 9.38 24.00 -4.10
CA TYR A 863 9.91 25.36 -4.21
C TYR A 863 9.88 25.87 -5.66
N PRO A 864 9.39 27.10 -5.92
CA PRO A 864 9.34 27.71 -7.25
C PRO A 864 10.73 28.24 -7.65
N GLY A 865 11.59 27.28 -8.00
CA GLY A 865 12.85 27.36 -8.74
C GLY A 865 13.88 28.35 -8.23
N MET A 866 14.89 27.79 -7.60
CA MET A 866 16.20 28.41 -7.45
C MET A 866 17.22 27.57 -8.21
N THR A 867 18.19 28.21 -8.87
CA THR A 867 19.00 27.56 -9.91
C THR A 867 19.95 26.46 -9.40
N THR A 868 20.13 26.36 -8.08
CA THR A 868 20.70 25.21 -7.40
C THR A 868 20.04 25.07 -6.01
N VAL A 869 19.56 23.87 -5.70
CA VAL A 869 19.29 23.41 -4.34
C VAL A 869 20.27 22.27 -4.07
N THR A 870 21.28 22.50 -3.23
CA THR A 870 22.20 21.43 -2.82
C THR A 870 21.60 20.71 -1.60
N ARG A 871 21.12 19.47 -1.77
CA ARG A 871 20.82 18.57 -0.64
C ARG A 871 22.13 17.90 -0.17
N ILE A 872 22.35 17.83 1.14
CA ILE A 872 23.49 17.16 1.77
C ILE A 872 22.95 16.31 2.94
N ILE A 873 22.88 15.00 2.77
CA ILE A 873 22.27 14.08 3.73
C ILE A 873 23.37 13.30 4.45
N GLY A 874 23.22 13.09 5.76
CA GLY A 874 23.95 12.08 6.53
C GLY A 874 23.19 10.75 6.49
N GLU A 875 23.88 9.66 6.18
CA GLU A 875 23.30 8.31 6.16
C GLU A 875 23.57 7.56 7.48
N HIS A 876 24.55 8.02 8.28
CA HIS A 876 25.17 7.25 9.36
C HIS A 876 25.32 8.07 10.66
N GLU A 877 25.83 7.43 11.71
CA GLU A 877 26.17 8.07 12.98
C GLU A 877 27.52 8.80 12.88
N GLY A 878 27.52 10.14 12.92
CA GLY A 878 28.75 10.95 12.98
C GLY A 878 29.17 11.59 11.66
N ASP A 879 28.22 11.89 10.78
CA ASP A 879 28.48 12.45 9.45
C ASP A 879 28.85 13.95 9.50
N VAL A 880 29.57 14.41 8.46
CA VAL A 880 30.12 15.78 8.39
C VAL A 880 29.64 16.48 7.13
N LEU A 881 28.53 17.22 7.28
CA LEU A 881 27.80 17.92 6.23
C LEU A 881 28.37 19.34 6.07
N SER A 882 28.57 19.84 4.85
CA SER A 882 29.35 21.08 4.65
C SER A 882 28.90 21.92 3.44
N SER A 883 28.65 23.21 3.67
CA SER A 883 28.33 24.19 2.62
C SER A 883 29.55 24.66 1.82
N GLU A 884 30.75 24.15 2.11
CA GLU A 884 32.00 24.63 1.51
C GLU A 884 32.02 24.36 -0.01
N ASN A 885 32.12 25.43 -0.80
CA ASN A 885 31.99 25.47 -2.28
C ASN A 885 30.56 25.31 -2.84
N GLN A 886 29.51 25.23 -2.01
CA GLN A 886 28.11 25.08 -2.46
C GLN A 886 27.39 26.42 -2.65
N SER A 887 26.34 26.48 -3.49
CA SER A 887 25.63 27.72 -3.87
C SER A 887 24.12 27.55 -4.00
N GLY A 888 23.38 28.66 -3.93
CA GLY A 888 21.92 28.71 -4.02
C GLY A 888 21.26 28.51 -2.66
N ILE A 889 20.30 27.61 -2.58
CA ILE A 889 19.81 27.08 -1.29
C ILE A 889 20.57 25.80 -0.97
N ILE A 890 20.88 25.60 0.31
CA ILE A 890 21.49 24.37 0.81
C ILE A 890 20.55 23.78 1.85
N TYR A 891 20.26 22.49 1.73
CA TYR A 891 19.48 21.73 2.70
C TYR A 891 20.38 20.65 3.28
N MET A 892 20.63 20.69 4.59
CA MET A 892 21.40 19.67 5.30
C MET A 892 20.48 18.85 6.21
N GLU A 893 20.67 17.54 6.22
CA GLU A 893 19.83 16.61 6.97
C GLU A 893 20.71 15.61 7.72
N GLY A 894 20.60 15.59 9.05
CA GLY A 894 21.33 14.66 9.91
C GLY A 894 20.92 13.21 9.68
N GLY A 895 21.87 12.30 9.89
CA GLY A 895 21.65 10.87 9.95
C GLY A 895 21.11 10.43 11.31
N ARG A 896 21.36 9.17 11.68
CA ARG A 896 20.98 8.61 12.98
C ARG A 896 22.16 8.69 13.96
N GLY A 897 22.53 9.88 14.46
CA GLY A 897 23.68 10.00 15.38
C GLY A 897 24.01 11.39 15.94
N ASP A 898 25.30 11.59 16.22
CA ASP A 898 25.95 12.84 16.67
C ASP A 898 26.73 13.51 15.50
N ASP A 899 26.03 14.26 14.65
CA ASP A 899 26.54 14.79 13.36
C ASP A 899 27.14 16.21 13.44
N GLN A 900 27.82 16.63 12.37
CA GLN A 900 28.47 17.95 12.25
C GLN A 900 28.00 18.72 11.02
N PHE A 901 27.34 19.86 11.23
CA PHE A 901 26.86 20.77 10.20
C PHE A 901 27.81 21.96 10.05
N ILE A 902 28.50 22.07 8.91
CA ILE A 902 29.51 23.10 8.64
C ILE A 902 28.96 24.15 7.67
N ILE A 903 28.75 25.38 8.17
CA ILE A 903 28.34 26.54 7.38
C ILE A 903 29.56 27.47 7.15
N ASP A 904 29.97 27.61 5.90
CA ASP A 904 30.94 28.60 5.44
C ASP A 904 30.23 29.91 5.05
N VAL A 905 30.35 30.94 5.90
CA VAL A 905 29.67 32.23 5.71
C VAL A 905 30.42 33.20 4.76
N SER A 906 31.49 32.74 4.11
CA SER A 906 32.24 33.53 3.14
C SER A 906 31.65 33.50 1.71
N ASN A 907 30.81 32.51 1.39
CA ASN A 907 30.29 32.36 0.04
C ASN A 907 29.12 33.32 -0.27
N GLN A 908 29.30 34.18 -1.26
CA GLN A 908 28.30 35.18 -1.69
C GLN A 908 27.15 34.59 -2.50
N ALA A 909 27.22 33.32 -2.89
CA ALA A 909 26.20 32.64 -3.70
C ALA A 909 25.17 31.84 -2.88
N ILE A 910 25.32 31.74 -1.55
CA ILE A 910 24.33 31.08 -0.67
C ILE A 910 23.28 32.11 -0.27
N SER A 911 21.99 31.79 -0.44
CA SER A 911 20.86 32.65 -0.01
C SER A 911 20.21 32.14 1.27
N THR A 912 19.99 30.83 1.36
CA THR A 912 19.31 30.17 2.47
C THR A 912 20.01 28.86 2.80
N VAL A 913 20.11 28.54 4.08
CA VAL A 913 20.52 27.23 4.57
C VAL A 913 19.38 26.67 5.43
N PHE A 914 18.87 25.51 5.07
CA PHE A 914 18.01 24.71 5.92
C PHE A 914 18.88 23.67 6.62
N ILE A 915 18.63 23.45 7.92
CA ILE A 915 19.13 22.30 8.65
C ILE A 915 17.95 21.61 9.31
N ARG A 916 17.79 20.32 9.00
CA ARG A 916 16.98 19.40 9.77
C ARG A 916 17.87 18.47 10.56
N ASP A 917 17.54 18.35 11.84
CA ASP A 917 18.10 17.36 12.75
C ASP A 917 17.02 16.30 13.02
N LEU A 918 17.32 15.04 12.74
CA LEU A 918 16.39 13.90 12.87
C LEU A 918 16.68 13.03 14.11
N ALA A 919 17.76 13.31 14.84
CA ALA A 919 18.23 12.47 15.93
C ALA A 919 18.01 13.14 17.29
N ASN A 920 17.56 12.36 18.29
CA ASN A 920 17.69 12.75 19.70
C ASN A 920 19.13 12.48 20.20
N GLY A 921 20.13 12.94 19.43
CA GLY A 921 21.56 12.85 19.77
C GLY A 921 21.95 13.98 20.72
N ASP A 922 22.65 13.65 21.81
CA ASP A 922 23.04 14.63 22.83
C ASP A 922 24.19 15.57 22.37
N ASN A 923 24.90 15.30 21.25
CA ASN A 923 26.16 15.97 20.91
C ASN A 923 26.29 16.51 19.45
N ASN A 924 25.19 16.72 18.73
CA ASN A 924 25.20 17.36 17.40
C ASN A 924 25.94 18.72 17.40
N GLN A 925 26.65 19.05 16.31
CA GLN A 925 27.55 20.22 16.26
C GLN A 925 27.26 21.13 15.06
N LEU A 926 26.99 22.41 15.34
CA LEU A 926 26.90 23.46 14.33
C LEU A 926 28.21 24.26 14.27
N ILE A 927 28.89 24.26 13.13
CA ILE A 927 30.22 24.83 12.96
C ILE A 927 30.18 25.96 11.94
N PHE A 928 30.63 27.16 12.31
CA PHE A 928 30.71 28.31 11.42
C PHE A 928 32.16 28.58 11.00
N LYS A 929 32.45 28.47 9.69
CA LYS A 929 33.77 28.77 9.10
C LYS A 929 33.84 30.19 8.54
N ASN A 930 35.04 30.76 8.54
CA ASN A 930 35.37 32.05 7.91
C ASN A 930 34.61 33.26 8.51
N VAL A 931 34.21 33.17 9.77
CA VAL A 931 33.59 34.27 10.51
C VAL A 931 34.61 35.39 10.73
N THR A 932 34.15 36.64 10.69
CA THR A 932 34.99 37.82 10.95
C THR A 932 34.48 38.60 12.15
N ASP A 933 35.40 39.10 12.98
CA ASP A 933 35.12 40.07 14.05
C ASP A 933 34.54 41.35 13.42
N LYS A 934 33.21 41.43 13.38
CA LYS A 934 32.46 42.49 12.70
C LYS A 934 32.07 43.59 13.69
N ASN A 935 31.90 43.22 14.95
CA ASN A 935 31.66 44.18 16.03
C ASN A 935 32.93 45.01 16.37
N SER A 936 34.12 44.47 16.05
CA SER A 936 35.46 45.03 16.26
C SER A 936 35.92 45.16 17.73
N ASP A 937 35.47 44.25 18.62
CA ASP A 937 35.94 44.15 20.01
C ASP A 937 37.24 43.33 20.17
N GLY A 938 37.61 42.54 19.15
CA GLY A 938 38.79 41.67 19.13
C GLY A 938 38.53 40.20 19.48
N ILE A 939 37.27 39.77 19.62
CA ILE A 939 36.85 38.43 20.02
C ILE A 939 35.74 37.92 19.09
N ILE A 940 36.11 37.12 18.07
CA ILE A 940 35.14 36.44 17.21
C ILE A 940 34.19 35.57 18.06
N ASN A 941 32.89 35.83 17.99
CA ASN A 941 31.87 35.11 18.75
C ASN A 941 30.50 35.04 18.02
N LEU A 942 29.50 34.38 18.61
CA LEU A 942 28.17 34.21 18.01
C LEU A 942 27.47 35.52 17.62
N SER A 943 27.73 36.63 18.31
CA SER A 943 27.17 37.96 17.95
C SER A 943 27.83 38.60 16.73
N ASP A 944 28.95 38.05 16.24
CA ASP A 944 29.48 38.36 14.90
C ASP A 944 28.81 37.52 13.80
N VAL A 945 28.25 36.35 14.15
CA VAL A 945 27.57 35.45 13.21
C VAL A 945 26.10 35.80 13.01
N PHE A 946 25.39 36.21 14.06
CA PHE A 946 23.94 36.44 14.02
C PHE A 946 23.59 37.94 13.96
N LEU A 947 22.82 38.34 12.94
CA LEU A 947 22.32 39.71 12.76
C LEU A 947 20.95 39.93 13.43
N ASP A 948 20.05 38.97 13.29
CA ASP A 948 18.69 38.98 13.82
C ASP A 948 18.16 37.54 13.90
N PHE A 949 17.06 37.30 14.61
CA PHE A 949 16.37 36.00 14.59
C PHE A 949 14.89 36.13 14.91
N HIS A 950 14.09 35.19 14.39
CA HIS A 950 12.64 35.19 14.54
C HIS A 950 12.10 33.76 14.67
N GLN A 951 11.33 33.53 15.74
CA GLN A 951 10.45 32.38 15.90
C GLN A 951 9.03 32.94 16.02
N THR A 952 8.09 32.42 15.22
CA THR A 952 6.74 33.04 15.09
C THR A 952 5.75 32.50 16.11
N GLN A 953 5.88 31.23 16.48
CA GLN A 953 4.99 30.49 17.38
C GLN A 953 5.82 29.49 18.21
N GLU A 954 5.25 28.97 19.30
CA GLU A 954 5.86 27.87 20.05
C GLU A 954 6.00 26.65 19.11
N ASN A 955 7.19 26.04 19.09
CA ASN A 955 7.60 24.94 18.21
C ASN A 955 7.52 25.22 16.69
N SER A 956 7.51 26.49 16.22
CA SER A 956 7.78 26.79 14.79
C SER A 956 9.28 26.77 14.49
N ASP A 957 9.66 26.66 13.23
CA ASP A 957 11.06 26.80 12.77
C ASP A 957 11.73 28.06 13.34
N LEU A 958 13.03 27.94 13.55
CA LEU A 958 13.87 29.02 14.04
C LEU A 958 14.61 29.68 12.86
N LYS A 959 14.15 30.87 12.46
CA LYS A 959 14.77 31.66 11.38
C LYS A 959 15.83 32.60 11.95
N ILE A 960 17.08 32.45 11.52
CA ILE A 960 18.25 33.21 11.98
C ILE A 960 18.88 33.90 10.78
N LEU A 961 19.10 35.22 10.84
CA LEU A 961 19.80 35.94 9.78
C LEU A 961 21.31 35.92 10.03
N LEU A 962 22.06 35.17 9.24
CA LEU A 962 23.51 35.06 9.33
C LEU A 962 24.24 36.23 8.67
N ASN A 963 25.44 36.51 9.17
CA ASN A 963 26.24 37.65 8.77
C ASN A 963 27.15 37.32 7.58
N ASN A 964 26.83 37.80 6.38
CA ASN A 964 27.71 37.65 5.22
C ASN A 964 29.02 38.45 5.42
N ALA A 965 30.15 37.84 5.08
CA ALA A 965 31.49 38.34 5.40
C ALA A 965 31.99 39.49 4.50
N ASP A 966 31.42 39.72 3.30
CA ASP A 966 31.91 40.79 2.41
C ASP A 966 31.36 42.18 2.78
N ALA A 967 32.26 43.04 3.25
CA ALA A 967 31.96 44.43 3.59
C ALA A 967 31.77 45.36 2.37
N ALA A 968 31.94 44.88 1.12
CA ALA A 968 31.92 45.71 -0.08
C ALA A 968 30.54 45.89 -0.74
N ASN A 969 29.60 44.95 -0.55
CA ASN A 969 28.35 44.89 -1.33
C ASN A 969 27.08 44.99 -0.46
N HIS A 970 26.08 45.74 -0.91
CA HIS A 970 24.83 46.01 -0.18
C HIS A 970 23.77 44.92 -0.39
N PHE A 971 24.09 43.66 -0.11
CA PHE A 971 23.11 42.57 -0.07
C PHE A 971 22.91 42.03 1.35
N THR A 972 21.77 41.36 1.56
CA THR A 972 21.28 40.87 2.84
C THR A 972 22.04 39.63 3.31
N GLY A 973 21.89 39.29 4.60
CA GLY A 973 22.47 38.08 5.19
C GLY A 973 21.91 36.79 4.60
N ILE A 974 22.59 35.67 4.88
CA ILE A 974 22.11 34.32 4.57
C ILE A 974 21.01 33.98 5.58
N GLU A 975 19.85 33.50 5.15
CA GLU A 975 18.81 33.02 6.07
C GLU A 975 19.12 31.57 6.48
N LEU A 976 19.37 31.32 7.76
CA LEU A 976 19.47 29.98 8.33
C LEU A 976 18.12 29.61 8.94
N ILE A 977 17.59 28.45 8.57
CA ILE A 977 16.34 27.91 9.06
C ILE A 977 16.69 26.60 9.77
N LEU A 978 16.43 26.52 11.07
CA LEU A 978 16.55 25.28 11.83
C LEU A 978 15.15 24.74 12.12
N GLU A 979 14.85 23.57 11.56
CA GLU A 979 13.58 22.86 11.74
C GLU A 979 13.57 22.08 13.06
N ASN A 980 12.39 21.79 13.62
CA ASN A 980 12.17 20.94 14.80
C ASN A 980 12.91 21.28 16.12
N MET A 981 13.70 22.35 16.17
CA MET A 981 14.50 22.80 17.34
C MET A 981 13.71 23.17 18.62
N GLY A 982 12.41 22.92 18.70
CA GLY A 982 11.58 23.24 19.86
C GLY A 982 11.36 24.75 20.09
N THR A 983 10.94 25.12 21.31
CA THR A 983 10.62 26.51 21.67
C THR A 983 11.80 27.23 22.31
N VAL A 984 12.30 28.29 21.67
CA VAL A 984 13.37 29.15 22.21
C VAL A 984 12.76 30.15 23.22
N PRO A 985 13.27 30.26 24.47
CA PRO A 985 12.71 31.14 25.50
C PRO A 985 12.85 32.67 25.26
N GLY A 986 12.19 33.21 24.24
CA GLY A 986 11.99 34.63 24.00
C GLY A 986 12.92 35.26 22.95
N HIS A 987 12.58 36.49 22.55
CA HIS A 987 13.10 37.14 21.33
C HIS A 987 14.34 38.04 21.57
N SER A 988 15.44 37.50 22.08
CA SER A 988 16.74 38.19 22.10
C SER A 988 17.88 37.25 21.72
N VAL A 989 18.88 37.73 20.98
CA VAL A 989 20.03 36.90 20.53
C VAL A 989 20.79 36.32 21.74
N ALA A 990 20.79 37.01 22.88
CA ALA A 990 21.34 36.45 24.12
C ALA A 990 20.52 35.26 24.63
N ASN A 991 19.18 35.28 24.50
CA ASN A 991 18.32 34.15 24.86
C ASN A 991 18.53 32.95 23.92
N LEU A 992 18.85 33.20 22.64
CA LEU A 992 19.20 32.15 21.69
C LEU A 992 20.58 31.54 21.99
N ILE A 993 21.57 32.36 22.40
CA ILE A 993 22.86 31.86 22.88
C ILE A 993 22.67 31.05 24.18
N ASP A 994 21.94 31.58 25.17
CA ASP A 994 21.58 30.86 26.40
C ASP A 994 20.83 29.53 26.11
N TYR A 995 20.06 29.48 25.02
CA TYR A 995 19.35 28.27 24.57
C TYR A 995 20.30 27.22 23.98
N PHE A 996 21.16 27.60 23.03
CA PHE A 996 22.18 26.70 22.48
C PHE A 996 23.13 26.18 23.58
N ASP A 997 23.57 27.04 24.51
CA ASP A 997 24.36 26.67 25.69
C ASP A 997 23.62 25.69 26.64
N THR A 998 22.29 25.60 26.55
CA THR A 998 21.45 24.69 27.37
C THR A 998 21.21 23.35 26.70
N ILE A 999 21.21 23.26 25.36
CA ILE A 999 20.90 22.03 24.59
C ILE A 999 22.15 21.30 24.07
N ALA A 1000 23.28 21.44 24.76
CA ALA A 1000 24.55 20.70 24.57
C ALA A 1000 25.29 20.86 23.21
N VAL A 1001 24.67 21.41 22.17
CA VAL A 1001 25.30 21.66 20.85
C VAL A 1001 26.54 22.56 20.96
N SER A 1002 27.72 21.98 20.77
CA SER A 1002 28.98 22.72 20.86
C SER A 1002 29.27 23.55 19.59
N ILE A 1003 28.85 24.82 19.59
CA ILE A 1003 29.07 25.71 18.44
C ILE A 1003 30.54 26.12 18.35
N ASN A 1004 31.25 25.56 17.38
CA ASN A 1004 32.64 25.91 17.08
C ASN A 1004 32.70 26.97 15.96
N ILE A 1005 33.38 28.09 16.22
CA ILE A 1005 33.63 29.14 15.23
C ILE A 1005 35.12 29.11 14.85
N ILE A 1006 35.42 29.05 13.55
CA ILE A 1006 36.75 28.74 12.98
C ILE A 1006 37.17 29.75 11.91
#